data_AF-A0A6G4WFB3-F1
#
_entry.id   AF-A0A6G4WFB3-F1
#
_cell.length_a   1.000
_cell.length_b   1.000
_cell.length_c   1.000
_cell.angle_alpha   90.00
_cell.angle_beta   90.00
_cell.angle_gamma   90.00
#
_symmetry.space_group_name_H-M   'P 1'
#
loop_
_entity.id
_entity.type
_entity.pdbx_description
1 polymer ?
#
loop_
_entity_poly.entity_id
_entity_poly.type
_entity_poly.pdbx_seq_one_letter_code
_entity_poly.pdbx_strand_id
1 'polypeptide(L)'
;MARLSSVEILGGGPAGLYAAILLRRFLSDARVRVTEQNPEGATFGFGVVFSDQALDFLKADDPETHDLVTPRMERWRNMTLNLPAGQVILDGVGFAAVGRLELIEILRKRAEAVGVEMRFSYTVTALDELQADLIIGADGLNSLVRRSREAEFAPVLEHFSNRFAWFGTERPFDTLTQTFVETEKGALNAHHYRFAPNRSTFIVECDEATFGAYGFSDMDETQSARLCETIFTDVLEGAPLITNKSMWRQFPRLWCQNWVAGRHVLLGDAAHTAHFSIGSGTRLAMEDAIALVRSLAAHDDIDEALVAYQAERQPVARKIVDAANTSANWYESFAAKMALPPVDFAFDYLTRSGRMDMERLRKIAPGFMARYEAEKAAVGSALADPVKDDAPGAVEIGFDRAAHPNCSAILWNNLARNADKPAVIGPAGTLTYAELVAEAARWGNAFIAAGLKRGDRIPFFLDDTPVYPAAFFGAVRAGFVPVLLNIQTTPDVLNFFLQDTGARIALCEASLADRFGPETLKGTALEQVVIANGTAEGAGRIAAADFLAGQPQTLDCADTGPDDMAFWMYSSGSTGRPKGIVHLHHDMAYTQASFGEHVLKLRPDDICFSVPKIFFAYGFGNAITFPFSIGATALLLPGQPRPNAVLDAIERFRPTVLFGLPTLYTALARAEDVEARDLSSLRQSMSAAEILSQEIYVSWKALTGHGPTEGLGSTEMLHIYLSNSLDDHRIGSAGACVPGYEVRLETPDGKPAGPGEEGVMFVRGHSSAPCYWNRPDKTRDTMRGDWLYTGDRFIEKDGYYYFQGRADELIKVSGQWVWPLEVERCLNEHPDVHECAVMAHEMADRRMTLRAVVRLRDGKAGSEEQSEALRAYIKSRLQPYKYPRIVEYVADLPKTGTGKIDRQVLLRVKEKSL
;
A
#
# COMPACT_ATOMS: atom_id res chain seq x y z
N MET A 1 -12.92 -31.84 -39.63
CA MET A 1 -12.68 -30.71 -38.71
C MET A 1 -11.69 -29.79 -39.39
N ALA A 2 -12.08 -28.55 -39.65
CA ALA A 2 -11.32 -27.66 -40.52
C ALA A 2 -10.03 -27.21 -39.82
N ARG A 3 -8.92 -27.94 -40.05
CA ARG A 3 -7.58 -27.42 -39.74
C ARG A 3 -7.37 -26.17 -40.61
N LEU A 4 -6.88 -25.10 -40.01
CA LEU A 4 -6.45 -23.89 -40.72
C LEU A 4 -5.63 -24.30 -41.95
N SER A 5 -6.05 -23.88 -43.15
CA SER A 5 -5.35 -24.16 -44.41
C SER A 5 -4.48 -22.98 -44.84
N SER A 6 -4.78 -21.78 -44.35
CA SER A 6 -4.05 -20.56 -44.66
C SER A 6 -4.05 -19.55 -43.50
N VAL A 7 -2.88 -18.96 -43.22
CA VAL A 7 -2.70 -17.90 -42.21
C VAL A 7 -1.89 -16.76 -42.82
N GLU A 8 -2.39 -15.53 -42.69
CA GLU A 8 -1.68 -14.30 -43.09
C GLU A 8 -1.28 -13.51 -41.84
N ILE A 9 0.00 -13.17 -41.74
CA ILE A 9 0.58 -12.44 -40.62
C ILE A 9 1.11 -11.11 -41.15
N LEU A 10 0.58 -10.00 -40.63
CA LEU A 10 1.06 -8.67 -40.95
C LEU A 10 2.11 -8.26 -39.92
N GLY A 11 3.34 -7.99 -40.36
CA GLY A 11 4.46 -7.57 -39.53
C GLY A 11 5.57 -8.61 -39.41
N GLY A 12 6.78 -8.25 -39.82
CA GLY A 12 8.01 -9.03 -39.75
C GLY A 12 8.85 -8.79 -38.49
N GLY A 13 8.23 -8.34 -37.40
CA GLY A 13 8.88 -8.20 -36.09
C GLY A 13 8.96 -9.53 -35.31
N PRO A 14 9.54 -9.51 -34.10
CA PRO A 14 9.66 -10.72 -33.26
C PRO A 14 8.34 -11.46 -33.02
N ALA A 15 7.22 -10.73 -32.83
CA ALA A 15 5.89 -11.33 -32.65
C ALA A 15 5.45 -12.15 -33.88
N GLY A 16 5.47 -11.51 -35.06
CA GLY A 16 4.96 -12.10 -36.30
C GLY A 16 5.84 -13.23 -36.81
N LEU A 17 7.17 -13.03 -36.83
CA LEU A 17 8.11 -14.06 -37.25
C LEU A 17 8.06 -15.29 -36.34
N TYR A 18 8.00 -15.09 -35.02
CA TYR A 18 7.96 -16.20 -34.09
C TYR A 18 6.61 -16.94 -34.12
N ALA A 19 5.50 -16.21 -34.25
CA ALA A 19 4.19 -16.82 -34.50
C ALA A 19 4.22 -17.66 -35.78
N ALA A 20 4.84 -17.18 -36.87
CA ALA A 20 4.95 -17.91 -38.13
C ALA A 20 5.72 -19.22 -37.97
N ILE A 21 6.86 -19.21 -37.25
CA ILE A 21 7.65 -20.41 -36.97
C ILE A 21 6.82 -21.45 -36.22
N LEU A 22 6.16 -21.02 -35.12
CA LEU A 22 5.37 -21.91 -34.28
C LEU A 22 4.15 -22.47 -35.02
N LEU A 23 3.43 -21.62 -35.76
CA LEU A 23 2.29 -22.03 -36.58
C LEU A 23 2.70 -23.02 -37.66
N ARG A 24 3.83 -22.80 -38.33
CA ARG A 24 4.29 -23.70 -39.39
C ARG A 24 4.76 -25.05 -38.86
N ARG A 25 5.35 -25.08 -37.66
CA ARG A 25 5.70 -26.33 -36.95
C ARG A 25 4.46 -27.10 -36.51
N PHE A 26 3.41 -26.39 -36.09
CA PHE A 26 2.15 -26.99 -35.65
C PHE A 26 1.24 -27.42 -36.81
N LEU A 27 1.17 -26.61 -37.88
CA LEU A 27 0.32 -26.80 -39.07
C LEU A 27 1.19 -27.07 -40.31
N SER A 28 1.77 -28.27 -40.39
CA SER A 28 2.69 -28.67 -41.47
C SER A 28 2.11 -28.60 -42.89
N ASP A 29 0.79 -28.59 -43.02
CA ASP A 29 0.09 -28.59 -44.31
C ASP A 29 -0.56 -27.23 -44.64
N ALA A 30 -0.52 -26.27 -43.70
CA ALA A 30 -1.10 -24.94 -43.88
C ALA A 30 -0.12 -23.95 -44.52
N ARG A 31 -0.63 -23.11 -45.42
CA ARG A 31 0.11 -21.97 -45.97
C ARG A 31 0.23 -20.88 -44.90
N VAL A 32 1.44 -20.57 -44.46
CA VAL A 32 1.69 -19.45 -43.53
C VAL A 32 2.52 -18.41 -44.27
N ARG A 33 2.02 -17.17 -44.33
CA ARG A 33 2.71 -16.05 -44.96
C ARG A 33 2.91 -14.89 -43.99
N VAL A 34 4.11 -14.33 -43.96
CA VAL A 34 4.42 -13.06 -43.28
C VAL A 34 4.57 -11.97 -44.33
N THR A 35 3.79 -10.91 -44.19
CA THR A 35 3.88 -9.70 -45.02
C THR A 35 4.45 -8.54 -44.20
N GLU A 36 5.57 -7.99 -44.66
CA GLU A 36 6.25 -6.84 -44.08
C GLU A 36 6.28 -5.69 -45.11
N GLN A 37 5.83 -4.51 -44.67
CA GLN A 37 5.76 -3.33 -45.53
C GLN A 37 7.16 -2.75 -45.80
N ASN A 38 8.10 -2.93 -44.88
CA ASN A 38 9.46 -2.44 -45.02
C ASN A 38 10.31 -3.38 -45.91
N PRO A 39 11.41 -2.88 -46.49
CA PRO A 39 12.38 -3.71 -47.18
C PRO A 39 13.01 -4.78 -46.28
N GLU A 40 13.50 -5.87 -46.89
CA GLU A 40 14.31 -6.87 -46.19
C GLU A 40 15.53 -6.20 -45.53
N GLY A 41 15.84 -6.59 -44.29
CA GLY A 41 16.92 -6.00 -43.51
C GLY A 41 16.63 -4.63 -42.88
N ALA A 42 15.44 -4.04 -43.13
CA ALA A 42 15.04 -2.80 -42.47
C ALA A 42 14.61 -3.05 -41.02
N THR A 43 15.11 -2.25 -40.08
CA THR A 43 14.65 -2.26 -38.68
C THR A 43 14.74 -0.87 -38.07
N PHE A 44 13.92 -0.58 -37.07
CA PHE A 44 13.99 0.63 -36.25
C PHE A 44 14.63 0.35 -34.89
N GLY A 45 15.56 1.21 -34.46
CA GLY A 45 16.26 1.03 -33.20
C GLY A 45 17.42 0.03 -33.26
N PHE A 46 17.94 -0.32 -32.09
CA PHE A 46 19.26 -0.93 -31.91
C PHE A 46 19.19 -2.27 -31.17
N GLY A 47 19.65 -2.37 -29.92
CA GLY A 47 19.62 -3.60 -29.13
C GLY A 47 18.34 -3.79 -28.33
N VAL A 48 17.87 -5.03 -28.19
CA VAL A 48 16.77 -5.40 -27.29
C VAL A 48 17.32 -6.10 -26.06
N VAL A 49 16.75 -5.82 -24.88
CA VAL A 49 17.18 -6.38 -23.61
C VAL A 49 16.13 -7.35 -23.05
N PHE A 50 16.60 -8.38 -22.36
CA PHE A 50 15.87 -9.40 -21.64
C PHE A 50 16.45 -9.50 -20.22
N SER A 51 15.65 -9.78 -19.19
CA SER A 51 16.22 -10.16 -17.89
C SER A 51 17.09 -11.42 -18.04
N ASP A 52 18.06 -11.68 -17.15
CA ASP A 52 19.04 -12.78 -17.31
C ASP A 52 18.42 -14.19 -17.55
N GLN A 53 17.21 -14.43 -17.01
CA GLN A 53 16.42 -15.66 -17.18
C GLN A 53 15.33 -15.58 -18.28
N ALA A 54 15.21 -14.45 -18.98
CA ALA A 54 14.03 -14.19 -19.82
C ALA A 54 14.04 -14.93 -21.16
N LEU A 55 15.06 -15.67 -21.56
CA LEU A 55 14.94 -16.59 -22.72
C LEU A 55 14.65 -18.04 -22.31
N ASP A 56 14.56 -18.36 -21.02
CA ASP A 56 14.27 -19.73 -20.57
C ASP A 56 12.90 -20.21 -21.06
N PHE A 57 11.94 -19.30 -21.27
CA PHE A 57 10.66 -19.65 -21.87
C PHE A 57 10.80 -20.18 -23.30
N LEU A 58 11.76 -19.65 -24.09
CA LEU A 58 12.02 -20.14 -25.44
C LEU A 58 12.58 -21.55 -25.43
N LYS A 59 13.42 -21.89 -24.44
CA LYS A 59 14.02 -23.22 -24.35
C LYS A 59 12.99 -24.34 -24.22
N ALA A 60 11.87 -24.07 -23.53
CA ALA A 60 10.80 -25.03 -23.32
C ALA A 60 9.97 -25.29 -24.60
N ASP A 61 9.72 -24.25 -25.41
CA ASP A 61 8.82 -24.31 -26.58
C ASP A 61 9.57 -24.47 -27.93
N ASP A 62 10.76 -23.89 -28.04
CA ASP A 62 11.60 -23.87 -29.23
C ASP A 62 13.11 -23.84 -28.87
N PRO A 63 13.66 -24.97 -28.42
CA PRO A 63 15.08 -25.06 -28.07
C PRO A 63 16.01 -24.70 -29.22
N GLU A 64 15.60 -24.93 -30.47
CA GLU A 64 16.42 -24.59 -31.65
C GLU A 64 16.55 -23.08 -31.83
N THR A 65 15.43 -22.33 -31.73
CA THR A 65 15.49 -20.86 -31.76
C THR A 65 16.27 -20.31 -30.57
N HIS A 66 16.10 -20.89 -29.38
CA HIS A 66 16.90 -20.54 -28.20
C HIS A 66 18.42 -20.71 -28.45
N ASP A 67 18.83 -21.84 -29.03
CA ASP A 67 20.24 -22.16 -29.28
C ASP A 67 20.86 -21.34 -30.41
N LEU A 68 20.04 -20.81 -31.34
CA LEU A 68 20.49 -19.87 -32.36
C LEU A 68 20.68 -18.44 -31.81
N VAL A 69 19.80 -17.99 -30.89
CA VAL A 69 19.84 -16.64 -30.34
C VAL A 69 20.90 -16.50 -29.24
N THR A 70 20.99 -17.49 -28.34
CA THR A 70 21.82 -17.41 -27.12
C THR A 70 23.29 -17.06 -27.38
N PRO A 71 23.99 -17.64 -28.39
CA PRO A 71 25.38 -17.32 -28.67
C PRO A 71 25.62 -15.89 -29.18
N ARG A 72 24.56 -15.19 -29.62
CA ARG A 72 24.62 -13.80 -30.11
C ARG A 72 24.27 -12.78 -29.02
N MET A 73 23.95 -13.24 -27.81
CA MET A 73 23.59 -12.35 -26.71
C MET A 73 24.81 -11.89 -25.92
N GLU A 74 24.84 -10.60 -25.64
CA GLU A 74 25.66 -10.03 -24.60
C GLU A 74 24.98 -10.24 -23.24
N ARG A 75 25.75 -10.57 -22.20
CA ARG A 75 25.23 -10.85 -20.86
C ARG A 75 26.02 -10.14 -19.78
N TRP A 76 25.31 -9.71 -18.75
CA TRP A 76 25.89 -9.09 -17.56
C TRP A 76 25.09 -9.47 -16.34
N ARG A 77 25.79 -9.55 -15.20
CA ARG A 77 25.20 -9.96 -13.91
C ARG A 77 24.76 -8.80 -13.03
N ASN A 78 25.24 -7.59 -13.34
CA ASN A 78 25.04 -6.40 -12.54
C ASN A 78 24.40 -5.30 -13.39
N MET A 79 23.75 -4.37 -12.71
CA MET A 79 23.26 -3.12 -13.28
C MET A 79 23.94 -1.94 -12.59
N THR A 80 24.15 -0.84 -13.30
CA THR A 80 24.78 0.36 -12.75
C THR A 80 23.82 1.55 -12.81
N LEU A 81 23.79 2.35 -11.75
CA LEU A 81 23.14 3.66 -11.73
C LEU A 81 24.22 4.73 -11.53
N ASN A 82 24.33 5.66 -12.47
CA ASN A 82 25.21 6.82 -12.38
C ASN A 82 24.36 8.05 -12.06
N LEU A 83 24.66 8.71 -10.95
CA LEU A 83 24.06 9.96 -10.51
C LEU A 83 25.13 11.04 -10.45
N PRO A 84 24.76 12.33 -10.48
CA PRO A 84 25.71 13.42 -10.23
C PRO A 84 26.45 13.27 -8.90
N ALA A 85 25.79 12.72 -7.88
CA ALA A 85 26.34 12.50 -6.55
C ALA A 85 27.18 11.21 -6.39
N GLY A 86 27.21 10.33 -7.41
CA GLY A 86 28.01 9.10 -7.35
C GLY A 86 27.42 7.93 -8.14
N GLN A 87 28.11 6.80 -8.10
CA GLN A 87 27.72 5.57 -8.80
C GLN A 87 27.28 4.50 -7.81
N VAL A 88 26.23 3.75 -8.16
CA VAL A 88 25.78 2.56 -7.42
C VAL A 88 25.73 1.35 -8.34
N ILE A 89 26.43 0.28 -7.94
CA ILE A 89 26.39 -1.02 -8.61
C ILE A 89 25.37 -1.90 -7.91
N LEU A 90 24.38 -2.38 -8.65
CA LEU A 90 23.34 -3.29 -8.21
C LEU A 90 23.76 -4.72 -8.59
N ASP A 91 24.30 -5.46 -7.62
CA ASP A 91 24.75 -6.84 -7.83
C ASP A 91 23.58 -7.79 -8.07
N GLY A 92 23.79 -8.80 -8.90
CA GLY A 92 22.79 -9.85 -9.19
C GLY A 92 21.56 -9.41 -9.98
N VAL A 93 21.47 -8.13 -10.34
CA VAL A 93 20.49 -7.59 -11.28
C VAL A 93 21.02 -7.73 -12.71
N GLY A 94 20.95 -8.96 -13.24
CA GLY A 94 21.47 -9.30 -14.55
C GLY A 94 20.49 -9.10 -15.70
N PHE A 95 21.03 -8.77 -16.88
CA PHE A 95 20.29 -8.77 -18.14
C PHE A 95 21.13 -9.38 -19.27
N ALA A 96 20.44 -9.71 -20.34
CA ALA A 96 21.02 -10.14 -21.61
C ALA A 96 20.46 -9.28 -22.74
N ALA A 97 21.26 -8.92 -23.74
CA ALA A 97 20.80 -8.19 -24.91
C ALA A 97 21.32 -8.77 -26.21
N VAL A 98 20.60 -8.50 -27.28
CA VAL A 98 20.98 -8.87 -28.66
C VAL A 98 20.58 -7.74 -29.59
N GLY A 99 21.30 -7.57 -30.70
CA GLY A 99 20.89 -6.65 -31.76
C GLY A 99 19.50 -6.98 -32.27
N ARG A 100 18.61 -5.97 -32.37
CA ARG A 100 17.24 -6.18 -32.87
C ARG A 100 17.23 -6.69 -34.30
N LEU A 101 18.08 -6.13 -35.17
CA LEU A 101 18.23 -6.63 -36.55
C LEU A 101 18.67 -8.08 -36.56
N GLU A 102 19.63 -8.44 -35.71
CA GLU A 102 20.16 -9.79 -35.62
C GLU A 102 19.13 -10.79 -35.14
N LEU A 103 18.33 -10.45 -34.11
CA LEU A 103 17.21 -11.27 -33.67
C LEU A 103 16.18 -11.48 -34.78
N ILE A 104 15.81 -10.41 -35.50
CA ILE A 104 14.88 -10.48 -36.63
C ILE A 104 15.43 -11.39 -37.73
N GLU A 105 16.72 -11.26 -38.06
CA GLU A 105 17.36 -12.09 -39.09
C GLU A 105 17.42 -13.57 -38.71
N ILE A 106 17.68 -13.89 -37.44
CA ILE A 106 17.63 -15.27 -36.93
C ILE A 106 16.21 -15.83 -37.08
N LEU A 107 15.19 -15.09 -36.62
CA LEU A 107 13.81 -15.52 -36.70
C LEU A 107 13.32 -15.63 -38.16
N ARG A 108 13.73 -14.70 -39.04
CA ARG A 108 13.39 -14.74 -40.47
C ARG A 108 13.95 -15.98 -41.14
N LYS A 109 15.27 -16.21 -41.02
CA LYS A 109 15.92 -17.41 -41.59
C LYS A 109 15.30 -18.69 -41.05
N ARG A 110 14.92 -18.68 -39.77
CA ARG A 110 14.22 -19.80 -39.14
C ARG A 110 12.82 -20.01 -39.71
N ALA A 111 12.04 -18.94 -39.91
CA ALA A 111 10.72 -19.00 -40.54
C ALA A 111 10.81 -19.55 -41.97
N GLU A 112 11.75 -19.07 -42.78
CA GLU A 112 12.01 -19.57 -44.14
C GLU A 112 12.40 -21.05 -44.14
N ALA A 113 13.28 -21.47 -43.21
CA ALA A 113 13.72 -22.86 -43.10
C ALA A 113 12.58 -23.84 -42.78
N VAL A 114 11.53 -23.40 -42.07
CA VAL A 114 10.33 -24.22 -41.83
C VAL A 114 9.27 -24.08 -42.93
N GLY A 115 9.53 -23.26 -43.97
CA GLY A 115 8.68 -23.11 -45.14
C GLY A 115 7.60 -22.03 -45.02
N VAL A 116 7.83 -20.98 -44.21
CA VAL A 116 6.99 -19.77 -44.18
C VAL A 116 7.25 -18.94 -45.45
N GLU A 117 6.18 -18.46 -46.09
CA GLU A 117 6.28 -17.53 -47.21
C GLU A 117 6.58 -16.12 -46.70
N MET A 118 7.65 -15.50 -47.18
CA MET A 118 8.04 -14.14 -46.82
C MET A 118 7.70 -13.16 -47.94
N ARG A 119 7.06 -12.03 -47.62
CA ARG A 119 6.76 -10.94 -48.55
C ARG A 119 7.17 -9.60 -47.96
N PHE A 120 8.26 -9.02 -48.46
CA PHE A 120 8.78 -7.71 -48.05
C PHE A 120 8.40 -6.60 -49.05
N SER A 121 8.60 -5.34 -48.65
CA SER A 121 8.31 -4.16 -49.49
C SER A 121 6.87 -4.14 -50.02
N TYR A 122 5.92 -4.71 -49.26
CA TYR A 122 4.53 -4.84 -49.68
C TYR A 122 3.60 -4.25 -48.63
N THR A 123 2.97 -3.12 -48.97
CA THR A 123 1.99 -2.48 -48.10
C THR A 123 0.61 -3.02 -48.40
N VAL A 124 0.00 -3.69 -47.43
CA VAL A 124 -1.43 -4.05 -47.46
C VAL A 124 -2.20 -2.82 -47.02
N THR A 125 -3.18 -2.37 -47.82
CA THR A 125 -3.95 -1.15 -47.53
C THR A 125 -5.32 -1.44 -46.93
N ALA A 126 -5.87 -2.62 -47.22
CA ALA A 126 -7.12 -3.11 -46.66
C ALA A 126 -7.08 -4.63 -46.38
N LEU A 127 -7.85 -5.09 -45.38
CA LEU A 127 -7.82 -6.49 -44.96
C LEU A 127 -8.46 -7.45 -45.97
N ASP A 128 -9.32 -6.97 -46.86
CA ASP A 128 -9.97 -7.76 -47.92
C ASP A 128 -9.00 -8.23 -49.01
N GLU A 129 -7.83 -7.58 -49.12
CA GLU A 129 -6.68 -8.04 -49.92
C GLU A 129 -6.11 -9.38 -49.42
N LEU A 130 -6.38 -9.74 -48.16
CA LEU A 130 -5.90 -10.96 -47.53
C LEU A 130 -7.00 -12.03 -47.53
N GLN A 131 -6.74 -13.13 -48.24
CA GLN A 131 -7.62 -14.30 -48.26
C GLN A 131 -6.96 -15.41 -47.45
N ALA A 132 -7.37 -15.53 -46.19
CA ALA A 132 -6.85 -16.54 -45.26
C ALA A 132 -7.89 -16.97 -44.23
N ASP A 133 -7.72 -18.17 -43.67
CA ASP A 133 -8.58 -18.68 -42.61
C ASP A 133 -8.35 -17.94 -41.29
N LEU A 134 -7.15 -17.38 -41.08
CA LEU A 134 -6.77 -16.58 -39.91
C LEU A 134 -5.86 -15.42 -40.33
N ILE A 135 -6.14 -14.22 -39.82
CA ILE A 135 -5.32 -13.03 -40.03
C ILE A 135 -4.74 -12.55 -38.69
N ILE A 136 -3.43 -12.38 -38.61
CA ILE A 136 -2.73 -11.96 -37.40
C ILE A 136 -2.10 -10.58 -37.62
N GLY A 137 -2.48 -9.61 -36.78
CA GLY A 137 -1.85 -8.30 -36.68
C GLY A 137 -0.68 -8.34 -35.71
N ALA A 138 0.53 -8.25 -36.24
CA ALA A 138 1.80 -8.21 -35.51
C ALA A 138 2.70 -7.04 -35.99
N ASP A 139 2.09 -6.06 -36.65
CA ASP A 139 2.67 -4.88 -37.31
C ASP A 139 2.80 -3.66 -36.37
N GLY A 140 2.78 -3.93 -35.06
CA GLY A 140 3.09 -2.99 -33.99
C GLY A 140 2.06 -1.88 -33.78
N LEU A 141 2.52 -0.74 -33.27
CA LEU A 141 1.65 0.38 -32.91
C LEU A 141 0.79 0.88 -34.08
N ASN A 142 1.22 0.69 -35.32
CA ASN A 142 0.46 1.10 -36.50
C ASN A 142 -0.31 -0.05 -37.15
N SER A 143 -0.81 -0.99 -36.34
CA SER A 143 -1.47 -2.19 -36.85
C SER A 143 -2.67 -1.91 -37.76
N LEU A 144 -2.63 -2.41 -38.99
CA LEU A 144 -3.75 -2.35 -39.92
C LEU A 144 -4.92 -3.18 -39.43
N VAL A 145 -4.66 -4.38 -38.88
CA VAL A 145 -5.69 -5.29 -38.36
C VAL A 145 -6.48 -4.59 -37.26
N ARG A 146 -5.78 -3.97 -36.29
CA ARG A 146 -6.42 -3.25 -35.20
C ARG A 146 -7.26 -2.07 -35.70
N ARG A 147 -6.71 -1.22 -36.57
CA ARG A 147 -7.42 -0.04 -37.09
C ARG A 147 -8.65 -0.42 -37.93
N SER A 148 -8.56 -1.48 -38.71
CA SER A 148 -9.66 -1.90 -39.60
C SER A 148 -10.86 -2.48 -38.83
N ARG A 149 -10.65 -2.89 -37.57
CA ARG A 149 -11.67 -3.47 -36.68
C ARG A 149 -11.66 -2.80 -35.30
N GLU A 150 -11.48 -1.48 -35.29
CA GLU A 150 -11.26 -0.71 -34.07
C GLU A 150 -12.40 -0.86 -33.05
N ALA A 151 -13.66 -0.90 -33.51
CA ALA A 151 -14.82 -1.09 -32.64
C ALA A 151 -14.83 -2.46 -31.92
N GLU A 152 -14.29 -3.51 -32.55
CA GLU A 152 -14.25 -4.86 -31.98
C GLU A 152 -13.07 -5.00 -31.00
N PHE A 153 -11.89 -4.49 -31.37
CA PHE A 153 -10.70 -4.55 -30.52
C PHE A 153 -10.72 -3.54 -29.36
N ALA A 154 -11.47 -2.44 -29.51
CA ALA A 154 -11.64 -1.36 -28.54
C ALA A 154 -10.30 -0.91 -27.92
N PRO A 155 -9.39 -0.32 -28.71
CA PRO A 155 -8.11 0.16 -28.21
C PRO A 155 -8.26 1.37 -27.31
N VAL A 156 -7.52 1.38 -26.21
CA VAL A 156 -7.25 2.57 -25.40
C VAL A 156 -5.80 2.96 -25.66
N LEU A 157 -5.58 4.17 -26.19
CA LEU A 157 -4.26 4.70 -26.49
C LEU A 157 -4.04 6.02 -25.77
N GLU A 158 -3.13 6.01 -24.81
CA GLU A 158 -2.68 7.20 -24.07
C GLU A 158 -1.17 7.42 -24.31
N HIS A 159 -0.61 8.50 -23.80
CA HIS A 159 0.83 8.77 -23.87
C HIS A 159 1.38 9.18 -22.51
N PHE A 160 2.61 8.77 -22.24
CA PHE A 160 3.43 9.34 -21.18
C PHE A 160 3.88 10.76 -21.55
N SER A 161 4.13 11.62 -20.57
CA SER A 161 4.58 13.00 -20.83
C SER A 161 6.04 13.03 -21.23
N ASN A 162 6.87 12.15 -20.66
CA ASN A 162 8.29 12.08 -20.98
C ASN A 162 8.55 11.84 -22.47
N ARG A 163 9.63 12.45 -22.95
CA ARG A 163 10.13 12.34 -24.31
C ARG A 163 11.39 11.49 -24.31
N PHE A 164 11.50 10.57 -25.27
CA PHE A 164 12.70 9.77 -25.46
C PHE A 164 13.14 9.73 -26.92
N ALA A 165 14.45 9.57 -27.13
CA ALA A 165 15.07 9.29 -28.42
C ALA A 165 16.01 8.08 -28.31
N TRP A 166 15.98 7.19 -29.30
CA TRP A 166 16.74 5.94 -29.30
C TRP A 166 17.88 5.99 -30.31
N PHE A 167 19.10 6.06 -29.81
CA PHE A 167 20.35 6.04 -30.58
C PHE A 167 21.13 4.74 -30.38
N GLY A 168 22.13 4.55 -31.22
CA GLY A 168 23.19 3.56 -31.02
C GLY A 168 24.53 4.25 -30.78
N THR A 169 25.56 3.50 -30.41
CA THR A 169 26.94 3.99 -30.38
C THR A 169 27.91 2.83 -30.57
N GLU A 170 29.13 3.14 -31.02
CA GLU A 170 30.22 2.15 -31.12
C GLU A 170 30.95 1.93 -29.79
N ARG A 171 30.67 2.76 -28.77
CA ARG A 171 31.20 2.56 -27.42
C ARG A 171 30.57 1.33 -26.77
N PRO A 172 31.34 0.29 -26.39
CA PRO A 172 30.82 -0.80 -25.59
C PRO A 172 30.63 -0.36 -24.13
N PHE A 173 29.56 -0.82 -23.49
CA PHE A 173 29.34 -0.67 -22.06
C PHE A 173 29.39 -2.03 -21.35
N ASP A 174 29.96 -2.08 -20.15
CA ASP A 174 30.21 -3.33 -19.43
C ASP A 174 28.95 -3.96 -18.82
N THR A 175 28.01 -3.10 -18.44
CA THR A 175 26.73 -3.47 -17.82
C THR A 175 25.64 -2.59 -18.38
N LEU A 176 24.39 -3.03 -18.22
CA LEU A 176 23.26 -2.11 -18.38
C LEU A 176 23.37 -1.00 -17.34
N THR A 177 23.34 0.22 -17.83
CA THR A 177 23.55 1.41 -17.01
C THR A 177 22.46 2.44 -17.28
N GLN A 178 21.96 3.06 -16.21
CA GLN A 178 21.19 4.30 -16.29
C GLN A 178 22.10 5.43 -15.85
N THR A 179 22.23 6.48 -16.65
CA THR A 179 23.02 7.66 -16.29
C THR A 179 22.15 8.89 -16.26
N PHE A 180 21.98 9.44 -15.06
CA PHE A 180 21.22 10.64 -14.79
C PHE A 180 22.16 11.83 -14.77
N VAL A 181 21.81 12.89 -15.49
CA VAL A 181 22.56 14.14 -15.55
C VAL A 181 21.63 15.30 -15.21
N GLU A 182 22.15 16.24 -14.42
CA GLU A 182 21.48 17.49 -14.11
C GLU A 182 22.14 18.61 -14.93
N THR A 183 21.35 19.45 -15.58
CA THR A 183 21.84 20.55 -16.41
C THR A 183 21.12 21.85 -16.06
N GLU A 184 21.61 22.99 -16.53
CA GLU A 184 20.92 24.28 -16.38
C GLU A 184 19.52 24.31 -17.02
N LYS A 185 19.22 23.36 -17.92
CA LYS A 185 17.94 23.25 -18.64
C LYS A 185 17.04 22.13 -18.13
N GLY A 186 17.44 21.44 -17.06
CA GLY A 186 16.70 20.34 -16.44
C GLY A 186 17.46 19.00 -16.50
N ALA A 187 16.79 17.95 -16.02
CA ALA A 187 17.38 16.63 -15.84
C ALA A 187 17.16 15.73 -17.06
N LEU A 188 18.17 14.92 -17.40
CA LEU A 188 18.08 13.91 -18.45
C LEU A 188 18.59 12.56 -17.93
N ASN A 189 18.06 11.48 -18.50
CA ASN A 189 18.54 10.13 -18.27
C ASN A 189 19.00 9.48 -19.58
N ALA A 190 20.10 8.74 -19.54
CA ALA A 190 20.55 7.86 -20.61
C ALA A 190 20.52 6.40 -20.15
N HIS A 191 19.72 5.58 -20.84
CA HIS A 191 19.73 4.12 -20.71
C HIS A 191 20.63 3.53 -21.78
N HIS A 192 21.73 2.88 -21.37
CA HIS A 192 22.70 2.32 -22.29
C HIS A 192 23.21 0.93 -21.89
N TYR A 193 23.51 0.13 -22.90
CA TYR A 193 24.01 -1.25 -22.76
C TYR A 193 24.57 -1.75 -24.09
N ARG A 194 25.59 -2.62 -24.04
CA ARG A 194 26.06 -3.33 -25.23
C ARG A 194 25.08 -4.41 -25.67
N PHE A 195 24.90 -4.57 -26.96
CA PHE A 195 24.09 -5.66 -27.55
C PHE A 195 24.86 -6.47 -28.60
N ALA A 196 26.07 -6.02 -28.93
CA ALA A 196 27.09 -6.74 -29.68
C ALA A 196 28.47 -6.26 -29.20
N PRO A 197 29.57 -6.97 -29.48
CA PRO A 197 30.89 -6.65 -28.94
C PRO A 197 31.39 -5.22 -29.21
N ASN A 198 30.94 -4.60 -30.30
CA ASN A 198 31.34 -3.25 -30.75
C ASN A 198 30.14 -2.31 -30.97
N ARG A 199 28.97 -2.62 -30.40
CA ARG A 199 27.75 -1.80 -30.54
C ARG A 199 26.91 -1.79 -29.27
N SER A 200 26.42 -0.60 -28.94
CA SER A 200 25.56 -0.37 -27.79
C SER A 200 24.31 0.42 -28.15
N THR A 201 23.26 0.19 -27.37
CA THR A 201 22.06 1.03 -27.32
C THR A 201 22.34 2.25 -26.47
N PHE A 202 21.81 3.41 -26.85
CA PHE A 202 21.83 4.63 -26.05
C PHE A 202 20.48 5.35 -26.18
N ILE A 203 19.59 5.21 -25.19
CA ILE A 203 18.27 5.84 -25.18
C ILE A 203 18.32 7.03 -24.24
N VAL A 204 18.02 8.22 -24.74
CA VAL A 204 17.93 9.44 -23.93
C VAL A 204 16.47 9.73 -23.62
N GLU A 205 16.17 10.09 -22.38
CA GLU A 205 14.83 10.42 -21.89
C GLU A 205 14.86 11.68 -21.01
N CYS A 206 13.86 12.56 -21.15
CA CYS A 206 13.67 13.75 -20.32
C CYS A 206 12.19 14.15 -20.23
N ASP A 207 11.86 15.02 -19.27
CA ASP A 207 10.50 15.55 -19.14
C ASP A 207 10.18 16.58 -20.25
N GLU A 208 8.89 16.91 -20.40
CA GLU A 208 8.42 17.82 -21.47
C GLU A 208 9.01 19.23 -21.32
N ALA A 209 9.29 19.68 -20.09
CA ALA A 209 9.85 21.01 -19.82
C ALA A 209 11.30 21.09 -20.29
N THR A 210 12.12 20.10 -19.94
CA THR A 210 13.51 19.95 -20.38
C THR A 210 13.57 19.79 -21.89
N PHE A 211 12.67 18.98 -22.46
CA PHE A 211 12.54 18.82 -23.90
C PHE A 211 12.33 20.16 -24.63
N GLY A 212 11.40 20.98 -24.12
CA GLY A 212 11.14 22.32 -24.64
C GLY A 212 12.32 23.29 -24.45
N ALA A 213 12.99 23.25 -23.30
CA ALA A 213 14.12 24.14 -22.99
C ALA A 213 15.35 23.90 -23.90
N TYR A 214 15.54 22.67 -24.37
CA TYR A 214 16.55 22.33 -25.36
C TYR A 214 16.14 22.63 -26.81
N GLY A 215 14.84 22.83 -27.08
CA GLY A 215 14.34 23.06 -28.44
C GLY A 215 14.42 21.81 -29.32
N PHE A 216 14.34 20.62 -28.71
CA PHE A 216 14.44 19.36 -29.46
C PHE A 216 13.32 19.17 -30.50
N SER A 217 12.19 19.87 -30.37
CA SER A 217 11.10 19.84 -31.35
C SER A 217 11.52 20.34 -32.74
N ASP A 218 12.51 21.24 -32.79
CA ASP A 218 12.94 21.91 -34.02
C ASP A 218 14.21 21.26 -34.61
N MET A 219 14.71 20.20 -33.97
CA MET A 219 15.93 19.51 -34.36
C MET A 219 15.63 18.25 -35.19
N ASP A 220 16.43 18.02 -36.22
CA ASP A 220 16.51 16.71 -36.86
C ASP A 220 17.26 15.70 -35.98
N GLU A 221 17.29 14.43 -36.40
CA GLU A 221 17.95 13.37 -35.63
C GLU A 221 19.47 13.56 -35.50
N THR A 222 20.12 14.22 -36.47
CA THR A 222 21.58 14.46 -36.44
C THR A 222 21.92 15.60 -35.48
N GLN A 223 21.13 16.67 -35.50
CA GLN A 223 21.24 17.79 -34.57
C GLN A 223 20.99 17.31 -33.14
N SER A 224 19.92 16.51 -32.94
CA SER A 224 19.60 15.91 -31.64
C SER A 224 20.73 15.02 -31.14
N ALA A 225 21.29 14.16 -32.00
CA ALA A 225 22.41 13.29 -31.65
C ALA A 225 23.64 14.09 -31.18
N ARG A 226 24.06 15.13 -31.92
CA ARG A 226 25.21 15.98 -31.54
C ARG A 226 25.01 16.71 -30.22
N LEU A 227 23.79 17.16 -29.96
CA LEU A 227 23.46 17.79 -28.68
C LEU A 227 23.53 16.77 -27.54
N CYS A 228 22.96 15.57 -27.73
CA CYS A 228 23.06 14.49 -26.76
C CYS A 228 24.52 14.04 -26.53
N GLU A 229 25.37 14.01 -27.58
CA GLU A 229 26.81 13.76 -27.45
C GLU A 229 27.49 14.77 -26.52
N THR A 230 27.08 16.05 -26.62
CA THR A 230 27.59 17.13 -25.76
C THR A 230 27.12 16.94 -24.32
N ILE A 231 25.82 16.67 -24.11
CA ILE A 231 25.24 16.47 -22.78
C ILE A 231 25.87 15.26 -22.07
N PHE A 232 26.10 14.17 -22.80
CA PHE A 232 26.62 12.91 -22.28
C PHE A 232 28.10 12.67 -22.64
N THR A 233 28.90 13.74 -22.78
CA THR A 233 30.30 13.64 -23.21
C THR A 233 31.12 12.69 -22.32
N ASP A 234 30.95 12.76 -21.00
CA ASP A 234 31.65 11.87 -20.06
C ASP A 234 31.21 10.40 -20.19
N VAL A 235 29.96 10.16 -20.57
CA VAL A 235 29.37 8.83 -20.76
C VAL A 235 29.68 8.26 -22.14
N LEU A 236 30.03 9.09 -23.11
CA LEU A 236 30.36 8.67 -24.48
C LEU A 236 31.86 8.64 -24.76
N GLU A 237 32.69 9.34 -23.96
CA GLU A 237 34.15 9.40 -24.11
C GLU A 237 34.57 9.73 -25.56
N GLY A 238 33.81 10.63 -26.20
CA GLY A 238 34.02 11.05 -27.59
C GLY A 238 33.49 10.10 -28.66
N ALA A 239 32.84 8.98 -28.30
CA ALA A 239 32.17 8.12 -29.27
C ALA A 239 30.90 8.78 -29.82
N PRO A 240 30.68 8.78 -31.16
CA PRO A 240 29.49 9.37 -31.74
C PRO A 240 28.24 8.53 -31.49
N LEU A 241 27.08 9.19 -31.53
CA LEU A 241 25.76 8.58 -31.56
C LEU A 241 25.36 8.26 -33.01
N ILE A 242 24.82 7.06 -33.19
CA ILE A 242 24.34 6.54 -34.47
C ILE A 242 22.82 6.75 -34.51
N THR A 243 22.32 7.37 -35.57
CA THR A 243 20.87 7.57 -35.79
C THR A 243 20.25 6.45 -36.62
N ASN A 244 18.99 6.11 -36.33
CA ASN A 244 18.16 5.21 -37.11
C ASN A 244 16.67 5.54 -36.89
N LYS A 245 16.19 6.61 -37.54
CA LYS A 245 14.89 7.23 -37.24
C LYS A 245 14.76 7.61 -35.76
N SER A 246 15.86 8.17 -35.23
CA SER A 246 16.08 8.49 -33.82
C SER A 246 15.40 9.81 -33.43
N MET A 247 14.09 9.87 -33.69
CA MET A 247 13.26 11.03 -33.39
C MET A 247 12.78 10.98 -31.94
N TRP A 248 12.64 12.15 -31.30
CA TRP A 248 12.05 12.29 -29.99
C TRP A 248 10.55 11.96 -30.01
N ARG A 249 10.10 11.09 -29.10
CA ARG A 249 8.71 10.62 -29.04
C ARG A 249 8.25 10.47 -27.60
N GLN A 250 6.94 10.56 -27.41
CA GLN A 250 6.30 10.10 -26.19
C GLN A 250 6.04 8.59 -26.29
N PHE A 251 6.18 7.88 -25.18
CA PHE A 251 5.91 6.45 -25.19
C PHE A 251 4.38 6.19 -25.18
N PRO A 252 3.85 5.44 -26.15
CA PRO A 252 2.43 5.14 -26.22
C PRO A 252 2.03 4.07 -25.21
N ARG A 253 0.92 4.29 -24.50
CA ARG A 253 0.24 3.33 -23.62
C ARG A 253 -0.96 2.76 -24.34
N LEU A 254 -0.74 1.68 -25.09
CA LEU A 254 -1.78 0.98 -25.81
C LEU A 254 -2.27 -0.22 -25.00
N TRP A 255 -3.59 -0.38 -24.90
CA TRP A 255 -4.24 -1.62 -24.50
C TRP A 255 -5.53 -1.85 -25.29
N CYS A 256 -5.63 -2.95 -26.02
CA CYS A 256 -6.88 -3.41 -26.65
C CYS A 256 -7.71 -4.22 -25.67
N GLN A 257 -8.99 -3.85 -25.46
CA GLN A 257 -9.87 -4.60 -24.57
C GLN A 257 -10.12 -6.02 -25.08
N ASN A 258 -10.20 -6.20 -26.41
CA ASN A 258 -10.23 -7.50 -27.06
C ASN A 258 -8.99 -7.68 -27.93
N TRP A 259 -8.48 -8.90 -28.00
CA TRP A 259 -7.36 -9.29 -28.85
C TRP A 259 -7.80 -10.16 -30.03
N VAL A 260 -9.09 -10.52 -30.06
CA VAL A 260 -9.73 -11.35 -31.08
C VAL A 260 -10.99 -10.65 -31.61
N ALA A 261 -11.14 -10.61 -32.93
CA ALA A 261 -12.29 -10.08 -33.65
C ALA A 261 -12.65 -11.01 -34.82
N GLY A 262 -13.56 -11.95 -34.56
CA GLY A 262 -13.77 -13.11 -35.45
C GLY A 262 -12.45 -13.85 -35.65
N ARG A 263 -12.02 -14.05 -36.90
CA ARG A 263 -10.75 -14.69 -37.26
C ARG A 263 -9.58 -13.72 -37.45
N HIS A 264 -9.59 -12.62 -36.70
CA HIS A 264 -8.51 -11.65 -36.66
C HIS A 264 -7.95 -11.57 -35.25
N VAL A 265 -6.62 -11.64 -35.11
CA VAL A 265 -5.94 -11.71 -33.82
C VAL A 265 -4.83 -10.66 -33.76
N LEU A 266 -4.61 -10.04 -32.59
CA LEU A 266 -3.52 -9.09 -32.36
C LEU A 266 -2.43 -9.69 -31.46
N LEU A 267 -1.16 -9.44 -31.77
CA LEU A 267 0.00 -9.87 -30.98
C LEU A 267 0.96 -8.71 -30.68
N GLY A 268 1.59 -8.72 -29.50
CA GLY A 268 2.61 -7.74 -29.11
C GLY A 268 2.10 -6.29 -29.21
N ASP A 269 2.94 -5.38 -29.72
CA ASP A 269 2.66 -3.94 -29.85
C ASP A 269 1.43 -3.61 -30.72
N ALA A 270 0.85 -4.59 -31.44
CA ALA A 270 -0.44 -4.42 -32.09
C ALA A 270 -1.61 -4.47 -31.08
N ALA A 271 -1.49 -5.26 -30.01
CA ALA A 271 -2.50 -5.46 -28.97
C ALA A 271 -2.26 -4.58 -27.73
N HIS A 272 -1.02 -4.45 -27.29
CA HIS A 272 -0.63 -3.72 -26.07
C HIS A 272 0.82 -3.29 -26.15
N THR A 273 1.21 -2.22 -25.44
CA THR A 273 2.60 -1.77 -25.36
C THR A 273 3.13 -1.85 -23.93
N ALA A 274 4.44 -2.09 -23.78
CA ALA A 274 5.11 -2.12 -22.49
C ALA A 274 6.37 -1.25 -22.52
N HIS A 275 6.48 -0.28 -21.60
CA HIS A 275 7.62 0.60 -21.49
C HIS A 275 8.93 -0.20 -21.35
N PHE A 276 10.00 0.26 -22.02
CA PHE A 276 11.30 -0.43 -22.01
C PHE A 276 11.98 -0.41 -20.64
N SER A 277 11.42 0.29 -19.65
CA SER A 277 11.94 0.42 -18.28
C SER A 277 12.02 -0.92 -17.53
N ILE A 278 11.31 -1.97 -17.98
CA ILE A 278 11.40 -3.32 -17.39
C ILE A 278 11.90 -4.40 -18.37
N GLY A 279 12.37 -4.01 -19.57
CA GLY A 279 12.97 -4.94 -20.53
C GLY A 279 12.08 -6.12 -20.95
N SER A 280 10.76 -5.91 -21.05
CA SER A 280 9.79 -7.01 -21.25
C SER A 280 9.00 -6.96 -22.57
N GLY A 281 9.15 -5.93 -23.40
CA GLY A 281 8.36 -5.76 -24.63
C GLY A 281 8.51 -6.92 -25.62
N THR A 282 9.73 -7.22 -26.06
CA THR A 282 10.01 -8.34 -26.98
C THR A 282 9.59 -9.69 -26.40
N ARG A 283 9.81 -9.89 -25.09
CA ARG A 283 9.38 -11.09 -24.38
C ARG A 283 7.86 -11.26 -24.43
N LEU A 284 7.10 -10.23 -24.07
CA LEU A 284 5.63 -10.27 -24.10
C LEU A 284 5.13 -10.62 -25.49
N ALA A 285 5.70 -9.99 -26.52
CA ALA A 285 5.33 -10.21 -27.90
C ALA A 285 5.55 -11.67 -28.37
N MET A 286 6.62 -12.32 -27.93
CA MET A 286 6.90 -13.74 -28.22
C MET A 286 6.04 -14.68 -27.36
N GLU A 287 5.78 -14.35 -26.10
CA GLU A 287 4.87 -15.12 -25.23
C GLU A 287 3.42 -15.07 -25.74
N ASP A 288 2.99 -13.95 -26.34
CA ASP A 288 1.67 -13.84 -26.98
C ASP A 288 1.57 -14.81 -28.16
N ALA A 289 2.62 -14.93 -28.98
CA ALA A 289 2.69 -15.90 -30.07
C ALA A 289 2.64 -17.35 -29.55
N ILE A 290 3.38 -17.67 -28.48
CA ILE A 290 3.34 -19.00 -27.83
C ILE A 290 1.93 -19.32 -27.35
N ALA A 291 1.30 -18.39 -26.63
CA ALA A 291 -0.03 -18.59 -26.08
C ALA A 291 -1.08 -18.80 -27.18
N LEU A 292 -1.01 -18.03 -28.27
CA LEU A 292 -1.92 -18.21 -29.41
C LEU A 292 -1.77 -19.61 -30.02
N VAL A 293 -0.53 -20.03 -30.33
CA VAL A 293 -0.30 -21.33 -30.99
C VAL A 293 -0.64 -22.49 -30.06
N ARG A 294 -0.33 -22.40 -28.76
CA ARG A 294 -0.74 -23.41 -27.79
C ARG A 294 -2.25 -23.53 -27.69
N SER A 295 -2.96 -22.40 -27.70
CA SER A 295 -4.41 -22.41 -27.65
C SER A 295 -5.02 -23.04 -28.91
N LEU A 296 -4.50 -22.69 -30.10
CA LEU A 296 -4.85 -23.32 -31.37
C LEU A 296 -4.54 -24.83 -31.41
N ALA A 297 -3.51 -25.27 -30.68
CA ALA A 297 -3.15 -26.69 -30.57
C ALA A 297 -4.01 -27.48 -29.58
N ALA A 298 -4.62 -26.81 -28.60
CA ALA A 298 -5.40 -27.44 -27.55
C ALA A 298 -6.88 -27.63 -27.90
N HIS A 299 -7.37 -27.04 -29.00
CA HIS A 299 -8.78 -27.03 -29.38
C HIS A 299 -8.99 -27.52 -30.81
N ASP A 300 -10.08 -28.25 -31.04
CA ASP A 300 -10.48 -28.73 -32.37
C ASP A 300 -11.22 -27.67 -33.20
N ASP A 301 -11.83 -26.68 -32.53
CA ASP A 301 -12.51 -25.54 -33.13
C ASP A 301 -11.66 -24.26 -33.00
N ILE A 302 -11.48 -23.55 -34.12
CA ILE A 302 -10.63 -22.36 -34.18
C ILE A 302 -11.24 -21.21 -33.39
N ASP A 303 -12.55 -21.01 -33.47
CA ASP A 303 -13.20 -19.88 -32.83
C ASP A 303 -13.19 -20.06 -31.30
N GLU A 304 -13.34 -21.30 -30.81
CA GLU A 304 -13.11 -21.66 -29.41
C GLU A 304 -11.65 -21.42 -28.96
N ALA A 305 -10.67 -21.81 -29.78
CA ALA A 305 -9.26 -21.57 -29.50
C ALA A 305 -8.94 -20.08 -29.37
N LEU A 306 -9.48 -19.24 -30.24
CA LEU A 306 -9.22 -17.80 -30.18
C LEU A 306 -9.85 -17.17 -28.93
N VAL A 307 -11.06 -17.59 -28.54
CA VAL A 307 -11.68 -17.16 -27.28
C VAL A 307 -10.83 -17.57 -26.08
N ALA A 308 -10.33 -18.81 -26.06
CA ALA A 308 -9.46 -19.30 -24.99
C ALA A 308 -8.14 -18.53 -24.92
N TYR A 309 -7.48 -18.27 -26.05
CA TYR A 309 -6.28 -17.45 -26.13
C TYR A 309 -6.47 -16.09 -25.46
N GLN A 310 -7.55 -15.37 -25.81
CA GLN A 310 -7.85 -14.08 -25.20
C GLN A 310 -8.06 -14.20 -23.69
N ALA A 311 -8.90 -15.15 -23.27
CA ALA A 311 -9.29 -15.32 -21.87
C ALA A 311 -8.10 -15.69 -20.95
N GLU A 312 -7.17 -16.50 -21.44
CA GLU A 312 -6.03 -16.98 -20.67
C GLU A 312 -4.85 -16.01 -20.72
N ARG A 313 -4.57 -15.42 -21.89
CA ARG A 313 -3.36 -14.61 -22.06
C ARG A 313 -3.51 -13.18 -21.53
N GLN A 314 -4.66 -12.55 -21.74
CA GLN A 314 -4.85 -11.14 -21.36
C GLN A 314 -4.55 -10.86 -19.87
N PRO A 315 -5.04 -11.65 -18.89
CA PRO A 315 -4.74 -11.39 -17.48
C PRO A 315 -3.26 -11.50 -17.13
N VAL A 316 -2.52 -12.39 -17.81
CA VAL A 316 -1.08 -12.58 -17.59
C VAL A 316 -0.29 -11.41 -18.17
N ALA A 317 -0.60 -11.00 -19.41
CA ALA A 317 0.03 -9.85 -20.04
C ALA A 317 -0.26 -8.55 -19.30
N ARG A 318 -1.51 -8.34 -18.85
CA ARG A 318 -1.94 -7.14 -18.12
C ARG A 318 -1.09 -6.91 -16.87
N LYS A 319 -0.81 -7.95 -16.08
CA LYS A 319 0.06 -7.84 -14.89
C LYS A 319 1.46 -7.28 -15.21
N ILE A 320 2.02 -7.64 -16.36
CA ILE A 320 3.36 -7.19 -16.76
C ILE A 320 3.29 -5.77 -17.35
N VAL A 321 2.27 -5.48 -18.16
CA VAL A 321 2.02 -4.14 -18.72
C VAL A 321 1.76 -3.11 -17.62
N ASP A 322 0.92 -3.44 -16.63
CA ASP A 322 0.65 -2.57 -15.49
C ASP A 322 1.92 -2.28 -14.69
N ALA A 323 2.77 -3.30 -14.46
CA ALA A 323 4.07 -3.09 -13.82
C ALA A 323 5.03 -2.23 -14.66
N ALA A 324 4.99 -2.35 -15.99
CA ALA A 324 5.75 -1.49 -16.90
C ALA A 324 5.26 -0.03 -16.82
N ASN A 325 3.94 0.18 -16.74
CA ASN A 325 3.32 1.49 -16.61
C ASN A 325 3.66 2.14 -15.26
N THR A 326 3.56 1.39 -14.15
CA THR A 326 4.00 1.87 -12.83
C THR A 326 5.48 2.24 -12.83
N SER A 327 6.32 1.39 -13.45
CA SER A 327 7.75 1.68 -13.62
C SER A 327 8.00 2.90 -14.50
N ALA A 328 7.20 3.15 -15.54
CA ALA A 328 7.32 4.33 -16.41
C ALA A 328 6.91 5.62 -15.68
N ASN A 329 5.86 5.60 -14.86
CA ASN A 329 5.48 6.74 -14.00
C ASN A 329 6.60 7.16 -13.04
N TRP A 330 7.53 6.26 -12.72
CA TRP A 330 8.72 6.63 -11.96
C TRP A 330 9.63 7.60 -12.73
N TYR A 331 9.76 7.41 -14.05
CA TYR A 331 10.56 8.28 -14.92
C TYR A 331 9.90 9.65 -15.11
N GLU A 332 8.57 9.76 -15.04
CA GLU A 332 7.88 11.06 -15.04
C GLU A 332 8.28 11.98 -13.87
N SER A 333 8.94 11.43 -12.84
CA SER A 333 9.31 12.13 -11.62
C SER A 333 10.76 11.88 -11.18
N PHE A 334 11.64 11.39 -12.07
CA PHE A 334 13.01 11.02 -11.66
C PHE A 334 13.84 12.24 -11.24
N ALA A 335 13.59 13.42 -11.81
CA ALA A 335 14.35 14.65 -11.51
C ALA A 335 14.28 14.99 -10.01
N ALA A 336 13.09 14.97 -9.42
CA ALA A 336 12.92 15.22 -7.98
C ALA A 336 13.62 14.16 -7.12
N LYS A 337 13.70 12.91 -7.61
CA LYS A 337 14.34 11.80 -6.90
C LYS A 337 15.86 11.85 -6.95
N MET A 338 16.46 12.54 -7.93
CA MET A 338 17.91 12.70 -8.02
C MET A 338 18.51 13.43 -6.79
N ALA A 339 17.69 14.08 -5.98
CA ALA A 339 18.08 14.65 -4.69
C ALA A 339 18.33 13.60 -3.59
N LEU A 340 17.88 12.35 -3.77
CA LEU A 340 18.12 11.26 -2.82
C LEU A 340 19.61 10.89 -2.77
N PRO A 341 20.12 10.44 -1.62
CA PRO A 341 21.42 9.78 -1.53
C PRO A 341 21.52 8.62 -2.53
N PRO A 342 22.69 8.34 -3.13
CA PRO A 342 22.80 7.36 -4.22
C PRO A 342 22.22 5.98 -3.90
N VAL A 343 22.43 5.48 -2.68
CA VAL A 343 21.94 4.17 -2.24
C VAL A 343 20.42 4.17 -2.02
N ASP A 344 19.84 5.30 -1.59
CA ASP A 344 18.39 5.48 -1.47
C ASP A 344 17.72 5.60 -2.83
N PHE A 345 18.32 6.36 -3.74
CA PHE A 345 17.90 6.44 -5.13
C PHE A 345 17.91 5.06 -5.78
N ALA A 346 18.96 4.27 -5.55
CA ALA A 346 19.07 2.91 -6.06
C ALA A 346 17.99 1.97 -5.51
N PHE A 347 17.66 2.09 -4.23
CA PHE A 347 16.58 1.34 -3.61
C PHE A 347 15.21 1.72 -4.20
N ASP A 348 14.93 3.01 -4.30
CA ASP A 348 13.71 3.54 -4.90
C ASP A 348 13.58 3.11 -6.37
N TYR A 349 14.67 3.20 -7.14
CA TYR A 349 14.74 2.71 -8.51
C TYR A 349 14.41 1.21 -8.58
N LEU A 350 15.02 0.36 -7.74
CA LEU A 350 14.78 -1.09 -7.77
C LEU A 350 13.34 -1.47 -7.41
N THR A 351 12.69 -0.70 -6.54
CA THR A 351 11.32 -0.97 -6.08
C THR A 351 10.23 -0.28 -6.92
N ARG A 352 10.60 0.57 -7.89
CA ARG A 352 9.68 1.38 -8.72
C ARG A 352 8.53 0.64 -9.39
N SER A 353 8.72 -0.63 -9.73
CA SER A 353 7.69 -1.43 -10.43
C SER A 353 6.67 -2.06 -9.48
N GLY A 354 6.88 -1.97 -8.15
CA GLY A 354 6.09 -2.66 -7.14
C GLY A 354 6.29 -4.18 -7.08
N ARG A 355 7.13 -4.75 -7.96
CA ARG A 355 7.39 -6.21 -8.03
C ARG A 355 8.54 -6.69 -7.16
N MET A 356 9.22 -5.75 -6.51
CA MET A 356 10.45 -5.97 -5.77
C MET A 356 10.26 -5.44 -4.35
N ASP A 357 10.42 -6.31 -3.36
CA ASP A 357 10.39 -6.00 -1.94
C ASP A 357 11.76 -6.23 -1.30
N MET A 358 11.91 -5.85 -0.03
CA MET A 358 13.15 -6.01 0.74
C MET A 358 13.64 -7.46 0.77
N GLU A 359 12.73 -8.42 0.97
CA GLU A 359 13.10 -9.83 1.09
C GLU A 359 13.66 -10.36 -0.23
N ARG A 360 13.01 -10.01 -1.34
CA ARG A 360 13.44 -10.37 -2.68
C ARG A 360 14.75 -9.67 -3.06
N LEU A 361 14.94 -8.41 -2.67
CA LEU A 361 16.21 -7.71 -2.88
C LEU A 361 17.37 -8.34 -2.11
N ARG A 362 17.16 -8.77 -0.86
CA ARG A 362 18.21 -9.49 -0.12
C ARG A 362 18.65 -10.77 -0.82
N LYS A 363 17.73 -11.43 -1.54
CA LYS A 363 18.03 -12.64 -2.32
C LYS A 363 18.72 -12.33 -3.65
N ILE A 364 18.28 -11.30 -4.36
CA ILE A 364 18.75 -10.99 -5.72
C ILE A 364 20.01 -10.11 -5.71
N ALA A 365 20.09 -9.15 -4.80
CA ALA A 365 21.15 -8.15 -4.69
C ALA A 365 21.70 -8.06 -3.25
N PRO A 366 22.27 -9.15 -2.70
CA PRO A 366 22.70 -9.21 -1.30
C PRO A 366 23.78 -8.19 -0.95
N GLY A 367 24.70 -7.89 -1.86
CA GLY A 367 25.78 -6.91 -1.64
C GLY A 367 25.23 -5.48 -1.52
N PHE A 368 24.31 -5.12 -2.42
CA PHE A 368 23.60 -3.85 -2.38
C PHE A 368 22.78 -3.72 -1.09
N MET A 369 22.02 -4.74 -0.72
CA MET A 369 21.20 -4.70 0.50
C MET A 369 22.04 -4.58 1.76
N ALA A 370 23.18 -5.26 1.84
CA ALA A 370 24.10 -5.11 2.97
C ALA A 370 24.62 -3.67 3.11
N ARG A 371 24.92 -2.99 1.99
CA ARG A 371 25.32 -1.56 2.00
C ARG A 371 24.15 -0.65 2.39
N TYR A 372 22.98 -0.87 1.80
CA TYR A 372 21.76 -0.12 2.12
C TYR A 372 21.43 -0.21 3.61
N GLU A 373 21.42 -1.41 4.17
CA GLU A 373 21.14 -1.64 5.58
C GLU A 373 22.23 -1.06 6.50
N ALA A 374 23.50 -1.15 6.10
CA ALA A 374 24.60 -0.54 6.85
C ALA A 374 24.52 0.99 6.88
N GLU A 375 24.18 1.63 5.74
CA GLU A 375 23.98 3.08 5.69
C GLU A 375 22.77 3.52 6.53
N LYS A 376 21.66 2.77 6.47
CA LYS A 376 20.48 3.03 7.31
C LYS A 376 20.73 2.78 8.80
N ALA A 377 21.64 1.87 9.14
CA ALA A 377 22.06 1.66 10.52
C ALA A 377 23.06 2.73 11.02
N ALA A 378 23.91 3.27 10.13
CA ALA A 378 24.93 4.26 10.47
C ALA A 378 24.39 5.70 10.54
N VAL A 379 23.41 6.04 9.71
CA VAL A 379 22.62 7.26 9.84
C VAL A 379 21.62 7.01 10.96
N GLY A 380 21.96 7.37 12.20
CA GLY A 380 21.04 7.30 13.33
C GLY A 380 19.74 8.05 13.04
N SER A 381 18.72 7.30 12.64
CA SER A 381 17.26 7.52 12.70
C SER A 381 16.69 8.94 12.87
N ALA A 382 17.21 9.98 12.23
CA ALA A 382 16.41 11.19 12.05
C ALA A 382 15.35 10.88 10.99
N LEU A 383 14.21 10.35 11.43
CA LEU A 383 13.02 10.33 10.60
C LEU A 383 12.64 11.78 10.37
N ALA A 384 12.65 12.25 9.13
CA ALA A 384 12.15 13.57 8.82
C ALA A 384 10.62 13.53 8.89
N ASP A 385 10.04 14.34 9.75
CA ASP A 385 8.62 14.66 9.71
C ASP A 385 8.32 15.41 8.39
N PRO A 386 7.41 14.91 7.54
CA PRO A 386 7.06 15.58 6.30
C PRO A 386 6.22 16.86 6.51
N VAL A 387 5.61 17.04 7.69
CA VAL A 387 4.79 18.22 8.01
C VAL A 387 5.71 19.37 8.44
N LYS A 388 5.63 20.49 7.72
CA LYS A 388 6.46 21.66 8.01
C LYS A 388 5.99 22.38 9.27
N ASP A 389 6.93 23.02 9.98
CA ASP A 389 6.64 23.83 11.17
C ASP A 389 5.65 24.98 10.90
N ASP A 390 5.59 25.48 9.66
CA ASP A 390 4.69 26.56 9.23
C ASP A 390 3.37 26.04 8.63
N ALA A 391 3.02 24.77 8.85
CA ALA A 391 1.74 24.20 8.42
C ALA A 391 0.57 25.04 8.99
N PRO A 392 -0.43 25.44 8.16
CA PRO A 392 -1.53 26.30 8.58
C PRO A 392 -2.24 25.83 9.86
N GLY A 393 -2.47 24.52 10.02
CA GLY A 393 -3.05 23.96 11.23
C GLY A 393 -2.18 24.20 12.47
N ALA A 394 -0.86 23.97 12.38
CA ALA A 394 0.05 24.23 13.50
C ALA A 394 0.06 25.71 13.91
N VAL A 395 0.03 26.62 12.92
CA VAL A 395 -0.06 28.06 13.13
C VAL A 395 -1.39 28.46 13.79
N GLU A 396 -2.50 27.84 13.39
CA GLU A 396 -3.85 28.09 13.95
C GLU A 396 -3.87 27.91 15.47
N ILE A 397 -3.27 26.82 15.96
CA ILE A 397 -3.24 26.47 17.38
C ILE A 397 -1.98 26.97 18.10
N GLY A 398 -1.08 27.68 17.40
CA GLY A 398 0.17 28.19 17.96
C GLY A 398 1.12 27.11 18.47
N PHE A 399 1.18 25.96 17.79
CA PHE A 399 2.01 24.84 18.22
C PHE A 399 3.47 25.03 17.82
N ASP A 400 4.38 24.96 18.80
CA ASP A 400 5.82 24.95 18.58
C ASP A 400 6.38 23.54 18.77
N ARG A 401 6.63 22.85 17.66
CA ARG A 401 7.18 21.49 17.65
C ARG A 401 8.51 21.39 18.39
N ALA A 402 9.39 22.38 18.27
CA ALA A 402 10.72 22.35 18.88
C ALA A 402 10.67 22.41 20.42
N ALA A 403 9.57 22.90 21.00
CA ALA A 403 9.34 22.91 22.44
C ALA A 403 9.02 21.52 23.03
N HIS A 404 8.86 20.49 22.19
CA HIS A 404 8.49 19.13 22.59
C HIS A 404 9.53 18.07 22.20
N PRO A 405 10.79 18.19 22.70
CA PRO A 405 11.88 17.27 22.35
C PRO A 405 11.70 15.85 22.92
N ASN A 406 10.93 15.71 24.02
CA ASN A 406 10.67 14.41 24.63
C ASN A 406 9.26 14.35 25.24
N CYS A 407 8.43 13.42 24.76
CA CYS A 407 7.05 13.25 25.22
C CYS A 407 6.92 12.87 26.71
N SER A 408 8.00 12.45 27.40
CA SER A 408 7.95 12.18 28.85
C SER A 408 7.60 13.41 29.68
N ALA A 409 7.80 14.63 29.15
CA ALA A 409 7.39 15.86 29.80
C ALA A 409 5.90 15.86 30.19
N ILE A 410 5.04 15.15 29.43
CA ILE A 410 3.62 14.99 29.74
C ILE A 410 3.39 14.39 31.12
N LEU A 411 4.21 13.41 31.54
CA LEU A 411 4.14 12.86 32.89
C LEU A 411 4.95 13.73 33.87
N TRP A 412 6.21 14.02 33.55
CA TRP A 412 7.16 14.66 34.49
C TRP A 412 6.75 16.06 34.93
N ASN A 413 6.10 16.85 34.07
CA ASN A 413 5.66 18.19 34.43
C ASN A 413 4.61 18.20 35.58
N ASN A 414 3.97 17.06 35.85
CA ASN A 414 3.02 16.97 36.95
C ASN A 414 3.68 16.98 38.33
N LEU A 415 4.99 16.69 38.45
CA LEU A 415 5.72 16.88 39.71
C LEU A 415 5.65 18.34 40.19
N ALA A 416 5.75 19.29 39.26
CA ALA A 416 5.63 20.71 39.56
C ALA A 416 4.17 21.16 39.69
N ARG A 417 3.24 20.51 38.97
CA ARG A 417 1.81 20.85 38.98
C ARG A 417 1.12 20.40 40.27
N ASN A 418 1.15 19.10 40.57
CA ASN A 418 0.63 18.50 41.80
C ASN A 418 1.11 17.05 41.92
N ALA A 419 2.23 16.85 42.63
CA ALA A 419 2.87 15.54 42.76
C ALA A 419 2.03 14.53 43.55
N ASP A 420 1.25 14.97 44.55
CA ASP A 420 0.48 14.12 45.46
C ASP A 420 -0.89 13.72 44.89
N LYS A 421 -1.25 14.24 43.72
CA LYS A 421 -2.52 13.92 43.07
C LYS A 421 -2.52 12.50 42.50
N PRO A 422 -3.61 11.72 42.63
CA PRO A 422 -3.75 10.44 41.94
C PRO A 422 -3.58 10.60 40.42
N ALA A 423 -2.55 9.95 39.86
CA ALA A 423 -2.35 9.88 38.42
C ALA A 423 -3.16 8.72 37.84
N VAL A 424 -3.07 7.55 38.47
CA VAL A 424 -3.81 6.35 38.07
C VAL A 424 -4.55 5.73 39.24
N ILE A 425 -5.74 5.22 38.98
CA ILE A 425 -6.56 4.44 39.91
C ILE A 425 -7.07 3.18 39.22
N GLY A 426 -7.52 2.19 40.00
CA GLY A 426 -8.20 1.00 39.48
C GLY A 426 -8.09 -0.20 40.40
N PRO A 427 -8.46 -1.40 39.92
CA PRO A 427 -8.38 -2.63 40.71
C PRO A 427 -6.96 -3.00 41.14
N ALA A 428 -5.95 -2.57 40.38
CA ALA A 428 -4.53 -2.80 40.67
C ALA A 428 -3.93 -1.79 41.66
N GLY A 429 -4.74 -0.88 42.22
CA GLY A 429 -4.30 0.11 43.20
C GLY A 429 -4.38 1.55 42.69
N THR A 430 -3.77 2.45 43.45
CA THR A 430 -3.68 3.89 43.15
C THR A 430 -2.23 4.31 43.22
N LEU A 431 -1.78 5.10 42.25
CA LEU A 431 -0.49 5.79 42.30
C LEU A 431 -0.72 7.28 42.09
N THR A 432 -0.08 8.08 42.94
CA THR A 432 0.07 9.52 42.73
C THR A 432 1.02 9.81 41.56
N TYR A 433 1.06 11.06 41.08
CA TYR A 433 2.03 11.47 40.07
C TYR A 433 3.49 11.28 40.54
N ALA A 434 3.78 11.56 41.81
CA ALA A 434 5.10 11.33 42.40
C ALA A 434 5.51 9.86 42.32
N GLU A 435 4.61 8.95 42.73
CA GLU A 435 4.85 7.51 42.73
C GLU A 435 4.96 6.97 41.30
N LEU A 436 4.08 7.39 40.39
CA LEU A 436 4.12 6.96 38.99
C LEU A 436 5.41 7.41 38.29
N VAL A 437 5.89 8.63 38.55
CA VAL A 437 7.17 9.11 38.03
C VAL A 437 8.34 8.33 38.62
N ALA A 438 8.31 8.01 39.92
CA ALA A 438 9.34 7.18 40.54
C ALA A 438 9.38 5.77 39.93
N GLU A 439 8.22 5.16 39.64
CA GLU A 439 8.15 3.89 38.92
C GLU A 439 8.67 4.01 37.49
N ALA A 440 8.29 5.06 36.77
CA ALA A 440 8.77 5.30 35.42
C ALA A 440 10.29 5.46 35.37
N ALA A 441 10.87 6.17 36.35
CA ALA A 441 12.31 6.28 36.48
C ALA A 441 12.99 4.92 36.69
N ARG A 442 12.42 4.05 37.53
CA ARG A 442 12.94 2.68 37.71
C ARG A 442 12.92 1.88 36.42
N TRP A 443 11.83 1.93 35.66
CA TRP A 443 11.72 1.24 34.37
C TRP A 443 12.77 1.74 33.37
N GLY A 444 12.92 3.05 33.20
CA GLY A 444 13.92 3.61 32.29
C GLY A 444 15.35 3.23 32.67
N ASN A 445 15.70 3.30 33.96
CA ASN A 445 17.00 2.86 34.46
C ASN A 445 17.22 1.35 34.26
N ALA A 446 16.18 0.53 34.45
CA ALA A 446 16.27 -0.91 34.20
C ALA A 446 16.55 -1.23 32.73
N PHE A 447 15.90 -0.52 31.81
CA PHE A 447 16.17 -0.66 30.38
C PHE A 447 17.59 -0.24 30.00
N ILE A 448 18.10 0.85 30.58
CA ILE A 448 19.51 1.28 30.43
C ILE A 448 20.45 0.19 30.96
N ALA A 449 20.20 -0.33 32.17
CA ALA A 449 21.00 -1.35 32.81
C ALA A 449 21.00 -2.69 32.02
N ALA A 450 19.92 -2.97 31.29
CA ALA A 450 19.83 -4.12 30.40
C ALA A 450 20.60 -3.94 29.07
N GLY A 451 21.26 -2.79 28.87
CA GLY A 451 22.14 -2.52 27.75
C GLY A 451 21.41 -2.18 26.45
N LEU A 452 20.18 -1.66 26.54
CA LEU A 452 19.51 -1.06 25.39
C LEU A 452 20.18 0.28 25.01
N LYS A 453 20.12 0.63 23.73
CA LYS A 453 20.61 1.89 23.17
C LYS A 453 19.45 2.78 22.75
N ARG A 454 19.68 4.10 22.71
CA ARG A 454 18.68 5.07 22.22
C ARG A 454 18.13 4.63 20.84
N GLY A 455 16.82 4.64 20.68
CA GLY A 455 16.13 4.15 19.49
C GLY A 455 15.84 2.64 19.47
N ASP A 456 16.29 1.86 20.46
CA ASP A 456 15.91 0.45 20.58
C ASP A 456 14.42 0.31 20.90
N ARG A 457 13.78 -0.67 20.27
CA ARG A 457 12.35 -0.94 20.41
C ARG A 457 12.09 -1.89 21.56
N ILE A 458 10.98 -1.66 22.28
CA ILE A 458 10.54 -2.52 23.39
C ILE A 458 9.07 -2.90 23.17
N PRO A 459 8.77 -4.12 22.67
CA PRO A 459 7.40 -4.62 22.52
C PRO A 459 6.67 -4.69 23.86
N PHE A 460 5.53 -4.03 23.94
CA PHE A 460 4.64 -4.03 25.09
C PHE A 460 3.42 -4.89 24.78
N PHE A 461 3.36 -6.06 25.40
CA PHE A 461 2.23 -6.98 25.41
C PHE A 461 1.53 -6.89 26.77
N LEU A 462 1.08 -5.68 27.10
CA LEU A 462 0.59 -5.27 28.42
C LEU A 462 -0.92 -5.01 28.41
N ASP A 463 -1.58 -5.24 29.55
CA ASP A 463 -2.96 -4.83 29.79
C ASP A 463 -2.98 -3.53 30.61
N ASP A 464 -4.15 -2.93 30.78
CA ASP A 464 -4.31 -1.61 31.38
C ASP A 464 -4.12 -1.70 32.90
N THR A 465 -2.86 -1.64 33.33
CA THR A 465 -2.41 -1.63 34.73
C THR A 465 -1.40 -0.48 34.93
N PRO A 466 -1.08 -0.08 36.17
CA PRO A 466 -0.08 0.98 36.43
C PRO A 466 1.31 0.72 35.83
N VAL A 467 1.66 -0.54 35.55
CA VAL A 467 2.92 -0.89 34.87
C VAL A 467 2.99 -0.26 33.47
N TYR A 468 1.87 -0.18 32.74
CA TYR A 468 1.85 0.33 31.38
C TYR A 468 2.33 1.79 31.28
N PRO A 469 1.70 2.79 31.94
CA PRO A 469 2.21 4.16 31.91
C PRO A 469 3.60 4.27 32.50
N ALA A 470 3.92 3.56 33.58
CA ALA A 470 5.25 3.61 34.19
C ALA A 470 6.35 3.18 33.20
N ALA A 471 6.20 1.99 32.61
CA ALA A 471 7.16 1.46 31.64
C ALA A 471 7.24 2.31 30.38
N PHE A 472 6.09 2.81 29.87
CA PHE A 472 6.03 3.67 28.69
C PHE A 472 6.84 4.95 28.90
N PHE A 473 6.54 5.68 29.98
CA PHE A 473 7.19 6.95 30.29
C PHE A 473 8.66 6.78 30.67
N GLY A 474 9.01 5.69 31.34
CA GLY A 474 10.40 5.32 31.61
C GLY A 474 11.19 5.06 30.33
N ALA A 475 10.61 4.32 29.39
CA ALA A 475 11.23 4.02 28.11
C ALA A 475 11.47 5.28 27.26
N VAL A 476 10.43 6.09 27.03
CA VAL A 476 10.56 7.29 26.18
C VAL A 476 11.45 8.36 26.82
N ARG A 477 11.46 8.48 28.16
CA ARG A 477 12.38 9.39 28.84
C ARG A 477 13.83 8.96 28.69
N ALA A 478 14.11 7.66 28.69
CA ALA A 478 15.43 7.11 28.44
C ALA A 478 15.80 7.06 26.94
N GLY A 479 14.90 7.50 26.04
CA GLY A 479 15.13 7.53 24.59
C GLY A 479 14.92 6.18 23.90
N PHE A 480 14.18 5.26 24.51
CA PHE A 480 13.76 4.00 23.90
C PHE A 480 12.37 4.12 23.29
N VAL A 481 12.04 3.18 22.38
CA VAL A 481 10.81 3.21 21.58
C VAL A 481 9.87 2.07 22.01
N PRO A 482 8.96 2.28 22.97
CA PRO A 482 7.93 1.29 23.27
C PRO A 482 7.05 1.02 22.05
N VAL A 483 6.73 -0.25 21.82
CA VAL A 483 5.90 -0.71 20.70
C VAL A 483 4.63 -1.31 21.26
N LEU A 484 3.51 -0.60 21.11
CA LEU A 484 2.25 -0.91 21.79
C LEU A 484 1.49 -1.98 21.02
N LEU A 485 1.50 -3.21 21.53
CA LEU A 485 0.93 -4.37 20.84
C LEU A 485 -0.45 -4.75 21.35
N ASN A 486 -1.31 -5.18 20.44
CA ASN A 486 -2.60 -5.74 20.77
C ASN A 486 -2.43 -7.12 21.44
N ILE A 487 -2.93 -7.24 22.67
CA ILE A 487 -2.83 -8.48 23.46
C ILE A 487 -3.66 -9.66 22.92
N GLN A 488 -4.51 -9.42 21.91
CA GLN A 488 -5.27 -10.46 21.22
C GLN A 488 -4.54 -11.01 19.97
N THR A 489 -3.33 -10.54 19.70
CA THR A 489 -2.53 -10.97 18.56
C THR A 489 -2.20 -12.46 18.62
N THR A 490 -2.31 -13.14 17.47
CA THR A 490 -1.98 -14.56 17.33
C THR A 490 -0.47 -14.80 17.37
N PRO A 491 0.01 -16.00 17.74
CA PRO A 491 1.45 -16.29 17.83
C PRO A 491 2.26 -15.99 16.56
N ASP A 492 1.71 -16.27 15.38
CA ASP A 492 2.36 -16.00 14.09
C ASP A 492 2.55 -14.51 13.81
N VAL A 493 1.55 -13.71 14.15
CA VAL A 493 1.60 -12.25 14.00
C VAL A 493 2.51 -11.63 15.06
N LEU A 494 2.50 -12.18 16.29
CA LEU A 494 3.42 -11.74 17.35
C LEU A 494 4.87 -12.04 16.98
N ASN A 495 5.17 -13.20 16.40
CA ASN A 495 6.51 -13.51 15.86
C ASN A 495 6.94 -12.47 14.83
N PHE A 496 6.05 -12.12 13.90
CA PHE A 496 6.32 -11.07 12.92
C PHE A 496 6.65 -9.73 13.58
N PHE A 497 5.90 -9.29 14.58
CA PHE A 497 6.19 -8.05 15.32
C PHE A 497 7.56 -8.09 16.00
N LEU A 498 7.90 -9.21 16.64
CA LEU A 498 9.20 -9.36 17.31
C LEU A 498 10.37 -9.33 16.33
N GLN A 499 10.21 -9.89 15.13
CA GLN A 499 11.22 -9.81 14.07
C GLN A 499 11.32 -8.40 13.47
N ASP A 500 10.20 -7.77 13.14
CA ASP A 500 10.18 -6.45 12.48
C ASP A 500 10.71 -5.34 13.39
N THR A 501 10.41 -5.43 14.68
CA THR A 501 10.97 -4.52 15.70
C THR A 501 12.46 -4.75 15.93
N GLY A 502 12.98 -5.97 15.71
CA GLY A 502 14.35 -6.35 16.06
C GLY A 502 14.65 -6.20 17.57
N ALA A 503 13.62 -6.29 18.41
CA ALA A 503 13.75 -6.01 19.84
C ALA A 503 14.49 -7.13 20.59
N ARG A 504 15.31 -6.72 21.56
CA ARG A 504 16.03 -7.62 22.48
C ARG A 504 15.27 -7.89 23.77
N ILE A 505 14.40 -6.97 24.18
CA ILE A 505 13.60 -7.07 25.41
C ILE A 505 12.14 -6.79 25.07
N ALA A 506 11.23 -7.56 25.65
CA ALA A 506 9.78 -7.34 25.57
C ALA A 506 9.17 -7.33 26.98
N LEU A 507 8.09 -6.59 27.15
CA LEU A 507 7.26 -6.59 28.35
C LEU A 507 5.98 -7.37 28.07
N CYS A 508 5.57 -8.22 29.01
CA CYS A 508 4.39 -9.07 28.87
C CYS A 508 3.65 -9.21 30.19
N GLU A 509 2.31 -9.16 30.17
CA GLU A 509 1.52 -9.57 31.34
C GLU A 509 1.77 -11.04 31.68
N ALA A 510 1.82 -11.35 32.99
CA ALA A 510 1.96 -12.72 33.46
C ALA A 510 0.91 -13.68 32.88
N SER A 511 -0.33 -13.24 32.73
CA SER A 511 -1.43 -14.03 32.16
C SER A 511 -1.27 -14.33 30.66
N LEU A 512 -0.34 -13.64 29.98
CA LEU A 512 -0.08 -13.76 28.55
C LEU A 512 1.30 -14.35 28.24
N ALA A 513 2.08 -14.69 29.27
CA ALA A 513 3.46 -15.17 29.13
C ALA A 513 3.58 -16.37 28.18
N ASP A 514 2.59 -17.28 28.17
CA ASP A 514 2.57 -18.46 27.31
C ASP A 514 2.49 -18.14 25.81
N ARG A 515 2.12 -16.91 25.43
CA ARG A 515 2.19 -16.45 24.04
C ARG A 515 3.63 -16.35 23.52
N PHE A 516 4.61 -16.21 24.41
CA PHE A 516 6.04 -16.21 24.09
C PHE A 516 6.62 -17.63 24.17
N GLY A 517 6.04 -18.54 23.37
CA GLY A 517 6.51 -19.92 23.20
C GLY A 517 7.53 -20.07 22.06
N PRO A 518 8.06 -21.29 21.83
CA PRO A 518 9.13 -21.54 20.84
C PRO A 518 8.82 -21.04 19.42
N GLU A 519 7.60 -21.24 18.93
CA GLU A 519 7.19 -20.77 17.59
C GLU A 519 7.17 -19.24 17.50
N THR A 520 6.69 -18.56 18.55
CA THR A 520 6.66 -17.09 18.61
C THR A 520 8.07 -16.50 18.64
N LEU A 521 9.02 -17.17 19.29
CA LEU A 521 10.39 -16.69 19.47
C LEU A 521 11.34 -17.04 18.31
N LYS A 522 10.91 -17.95 17.42
CA LYS A 522 11.73 -18.45 16.32
C LYS A 522 12.23 -17.33 15.42
N GLY A 523 13.56 -17.24 15.28
CA GLY A 523 14.22 -16.25 14.41
C GLY A 523 14.12 -14.81 14.89
N THR A 524 13.67 -14.57 16.12
CA THR A 524 13.63 -13.24 16.74
C THR A 524 14.99 -12.90 17.38
N ALA A 525 15.24 -11.61 17.60
CA ALA A 525 16.40 -11.13 18.36
C ALA A 525 16.12 -11.05 19.88
N LEU A 526 14.98 -11.59 20.34
CA LEU A 526 14.52 -11.43 21.71
C LEU A 526 15.36 -12.27 22.67
N GLU A 527 16.00 -11.60 23.62
CA GLU A 527 16.86 -12.20 24.64
C GLU A 527 16.11 -12.39 25.96
N GLN A 528 15.19 -11.48 26.29
CA GLN A 528 14.51 -11.45 27.57
C GLN A 528 13.05 -10.97 27.46
N VAL A 529 12.16 -11.67 28.16
CA VAL A 529 10.77 -11.22 28.40
C VAL A 529 10.62 -10.83 29.87
N VAL A 530 10.30 -9.56 30.12
CA VAL A 530 9.99 -9.05 31.46
C VAL A 530 8.51 -9.28 31.74
N ILE A 531 8.22 -10.05 32.78
CA ILE A 531 6.87 -10.45 33.17
C ILE A 531 6.31 -9.45 34.18
N ALA A 532 5.31 -8.69 33.76
CA ALA A 532 4.58 -7.74 34.59
C ALA A 532 3.47 -8.44 35.40
N ASN A 533 3.15 -7.86 36.58
CA ASN A 533 2.00 -8.24 37.41
C ASN A 533 1.91 -9.73 37.79
N GLY A 534 3.05 -10.40 37.95
CA GLY A 534 3.10 -11.80 38.37
C GLY A 534 4.53 -12.33 38.48
N THR A 535 4.65 -13.66 38.57
CA THR A 535 5.93 -14.37 38.63
C THR A 535 6.42 -14.74 37.24
N ALA A 536 7.74 -14.89 37.07
CA ALA A 536 8.33 -15.38 35.84
C ALA A 536 8.76 -16.84 35.99
N GLU A 537 8.33 -17.68 35.05
CA GLU A 537 8.72 -19.09 34.96
C GLU A 537 9.23 -19.41 33.55
N GLY A 538 10.33 -20.16 33.46
CA GLY A 538 10.97 -20.56 32.21
C GLY A 538 12.22 -19.75 31.85
N ALA A 539 13.05 -20.30 30.96
CA ALA A 539 14.28 -19.66 30.51
C ALA A 539 13.98 -18.39 29.67
N GLY A 540 14.82 -17.37 29.80
CA GLY A 540 14.67 -16.10 29.07
C GLY A 540 13.56 -15.19 29.60
N ARG A 541 13.04 -15.45 30.81
CA ARG A 541 12.00 -14.65 31.46
C ARG A 541 12.49 -14.13 32.82
N ILE A 542 12.09 -12.93 33.18
CA ILE A 542 12.39 -12.31 34.48
C ILE A 542 11.14 -11.63 35.03
N ALA A 543 10.90 -11.68 36.33
CA ALA A 543 9.78 -10.97 36.93
C ALA A 543 10.10 -9.46 36.98
N ALA A 544 9.10 -8.60 36.76
CA ALA A 544 9.29 -7.15 36.80
C ALA A 544 9.91 -6.68 38.13
N ALA A 545 9.54 -7.30 39.25
CA ALA A 545 10.12 -6.98 40.57
C ALA A 545 11.65 -7.18 40.60
N ASP A 546 12.15 -8.25 39.99
CA ASP A 546 13.59 -8.54 39.92
C ASP A 546 14.29 -7.65 38.89
N PHE A 547 13.63 -7.37 37.76
CA PHE A 547 14.17 -6.49 36.72
C PHE A 547 14.36 -5.04 37.22
N LEU A 548 13.46 -4.58 38.11
CA LEU A 548 13.49 -3.24 38.70
C LEU A 548 14.28 -3.17 40.01
N ALA A 549 14.74 -4.31 40.54
CA ALA A 549 15.39 -4.36 41.85
C ALA A 549 16.64 -3.47 41.89
N GLY A 550 16.69 -2.56 42.87
CA GLY A 550 17.82 -1.65 43.08
C GLY A 550 17.92 -0.48 42.08
N GLN A 551 16.97 -0.34 41.15
CA GLN A 551 16.99 0.76 40.18
C GLN A 551 16.63 2.11 40.84
N PRO A 552 17.29 3.22 40.47
CA PRO A 552 16.98 4.54 41.01
C PRO A 552 15.56 5.01 40.68
N GLN A 553 14.99 5.81 41.58
CA GLN A 553 13.67 6.45 41.42
C GLN A 553 13.74 7.82 40.71
N THR A 554 14.93 8.22 40.25
CA THR A 554 15.16 9.41 39.44
C THR A 554 15.77 9.00 38.11
N LEU A 555 15.43 9.72 37.05
CA LEU A 555 15.91 9.46 35.70
C LEU A 555 16.12 10.80 35.00
N ASP A 556 17.29 11.00 34.41
CA ASP A 556 17.54 12.16 33.55
C ASP A 556 16.84 11.96 32.20
N CYS A 557 16.41 13.06 31.59
CA CYS A 557 15.81 12.99 30.26
C CYS A 557 16.92 12.74 29.23
N ALA A 558 16.75 11.75 28.37
CA ALA A 558 17.63 11.54 27.24
C ALA A 558 17.57 12.75 26.29
N ASP A 559 18.73 13.08 25.72
CA ASP A 559 18.86 14.10 24.68
C ASP A 559 18.24 13.55 23.39
N THR A 560 16.97 13.88 23.21
CA THR A 560 16.10 13.48 22.09
C THR A 560 15.58 14.74 21.43
N GLY A 561 15.36 14.71 20.12
CA GLY A 561 14.71 15.75 19.36
C GLY A 561 13.23 15.47 19.13
N PRO A 562 12.45 16.48 18.70
CA PRO A 562 11.03 16.29 18.39
C PRO A 562 10.78 15.28 17.27
N ASP A 563 11.76 15.06 16.39
CA ASP A 563 11.72 14.15 15.24
C ASP A 563 12.29 12.74 15.56
N ASP A 564 12.78 12.52 16.78
CA ASP A 564 13.17 11.18 17.22
C ASP A 564 11.92 10.30 17.44
N MET A 565 12.05 9.01 17.14
CA MET A 565 11.00 8.03 17.38
C MET A 565 10.65 7.98 18.87
N ALA A 566 9.36 8.16 19.17
CA ALA A 566 8.86 8.04 20.53
C ALA A 566 8.27 6.65 20.78
N PHE A 567 7.32 6.20 19.95
CA PHE A 567 6.65 4.91 20.14
C PHE A 567 6.01 4.42 18.84
N TRP A 568 5.70 3.14 18.77
CA TRP A 568 5.03 2.55 17.61
C TRP A 568 3.70 1.90 17.98
N MET A 569 2.83 1.78 16.97
CA MET A 569 1.62 0.97 16.99
C MET A 569 1.53 0.14 15.71
N TYR A 570 0.77 -0.95 15.69
CA TYR A 570 0.54 -1.72 14.45
C TYR A 570 -0.90 -1.59 13.94
N SER A 571 -1.07 -1.38 12.64
CA SER A 571 -2.38 -1.43 11.96
C SER A 571 -2.48 -2.63 11.01
N SER A 572 -3.58 -3.40 11.11
CA SER A 572 -3.91 -4.50 10.19
C SER A 572 -4.42 -3.92 8.86
N GLY A 573 -3.73 -4.18 7.75
CA GLY A 573 -4.22 -3.78 6.42
C GLY A 573 -5.29 -4.73 5.86
N SER A 574 -6.10 -4.25 4.90
CA SER A 574 -7.16 -5.03 4.23
C SER A 574 -6.62 -6.17 3.34
N THR A 575 -5.34 -6.14 2.94
CA THR A 575 -4.77 -7.06 1.95
C THR A 575 -3.32 -7.52 2.25
N GLY A 576 -2.78 -7.29 3.46
CA GLY A 576 -1.37 -7.63 3.76
C GLY A 576 -1.02 -7.72 5.25
N ARG A 577 0.26 -8.04 5.54
CA ARG A 577 0.79 -8.08 6.92
C ARG A 577 0.63 -6.71 7.62
N PRO A 578 0.46 -6.68 8.96
CA PRO A 578 0.31 -5.41 9.67
C PRO A 578 1.52 -4.49 9.47
N LYS A 579 1.31 -3.19 9.66
CA LYS A 579 2.29 -2.13 9.37
C LYS A 579 2.66 -1.42 10.67
N GLY A 580 3.96 -1.31 10.97
CA GLY A 580 4.45 -0.58 12.13
C GLY A 580 4.37 0.92 11.88
N ILE A 581 3.48 1.61 12.58
CA ILE A 581 3.27 3.06 12.51
C ILE A 581 4.21 3.70 13.52
N VAL A 582 5.06 4.61 13.04
CA VAL A 582 6.02 5.32 13.88
C VAL A 582 5.43 6.65 14.32
N HIS A 583 5.46 6.94 15.62
CA HIS A 583 5.13 8.25 16.19
C HIS A 583 6.37 8.93 16.76
N LEU A 584 6.38 10.26 16.66
CA LEU A 584 7.49 11.12 17.08
C LEU A 584 7.21 11.75 18.45
N HIS A 585 8.24 12.32 19.09
CA HIS A 585 8.12 12.82 20.46
C HIS A 585 7.14 13.99 20.62
N HIS A 586 6.86 14.74 19.56
CA HIS A 586 5.94 15.87 19.61
C HIS A 586 4.47 15.50 19.37
N ASP A 587 4.17 14.33 18.79
CA ASP A 587 2.81 13.92 18.37
C ASP A 587 1.80 13.93 19.53
N MET A 588 2.22 13.47 20.72
CA MET A 588 1.37 13.47 21.91
C MET A 588 1.00 14.89 22.35
N ALA A 589 1.97 15.81 22.33
CA ALA A 589 1.71 17.21 22.66
C ALA A 589 0.80 17.85 21.60
N TYR A 590 0.96 17.51 20.32
CA TYR A 590 0.12 18.01 19.24
C TYR A 590 -1.34 17.58 19.39
N THR A 591 -1.59 16.29 19.67
CA THR A 591 -2.96 15.79 19.89
C THR A 591 -3.62 16.42 21.12
N GLN A 592 -2.84 16.75 22.16
CA GLN A 592 -3.34 17.52 23.29
C GLN A 592 -3.67 18.97 22.90
N ALA A 593 -2.75 19.68 22.23
CA ALA A 593 -2.92 21.08 21.84
C ALA A 593 -4.08 21.26 20.84
N SER A 594 -4.32 20.28 19.97
CA SER A 594 -5.46 20.24 19.05
C SER A 594 -6.72 19.72 19.74
N PHE A 595 -6.94 18.40 19.71
CA PHE A 595 -8.16 17.77 20.19
C PHE A 595 -8.40 17.98 21.69
N GLY A 596 -7.36 17.85 22.50
CA GLY A 596 -7.45 17.97 23.96
C GLY A 596 -7.99 19.33 24.44
N GLU A 597 -7.42 20.42 23.94
CA GLU A 597 -7.78 21.79 24.34
C GLU A 597 -9.02 22.34 23.63
N HIS A 598 -9.22 22.01 22.35
CA HIS A 598 -10.30 22.61 21.57
C HIS A 598 -11.61 21.81 21.61
N VAL A 599 -11.56 20.50 21.79
CA VAL A 599 -12.74 19.62 21.73
C VAL A 599 -12.98 18.92 23.05
N LEU A 600 -12.00 18.17 23.56
CA LEU A 600 -12.19 17.30 24.72
C LEU A 600 -12.38 18.09 26.02
N LYS A 601 -11.60 19.15 26.22
CA LYS A 601 -11.70 20.10 27.34
C LYS A 601 -11.75 19.43 28.71
N LEU A 602 -10.80 18.52 28.95
CA LEU A 602 -10.62 17.93 30.28
C LEU A 602 -10.25 19.00 31.31
N ARG A 603 -10.62 18.74 32.55
CA ARG A 603 -10.30 19.52 33.73
C ARG A 603 -9.37 18.71 34.61
N PRO A 604 -8.48 19.35 35.37
CA PRO A 604 -7.60 18.63 36.28
C PRO A 604 -8.37 17.66 37.18
N ASP A 605 -9.51 18.03 37.74
CA ASP A 605 -10.29 17.17 38.64
C ASP A 605 -11.01 15.99 37.96
N ASP A 606 -10.87 15.82 36.65
CA ASP A 606 -11.47 14.69 35.95
C ASP A 606 -10.82 13.35 36.28
N ILE A 607 -11.65 12.31 36.20
CA ILE A 607 -11.26 10.91 36.19
C ILE A 607 -11.67 10.34 34.83
N CYS A 608 -10.69 10.09 33.98
CA CYS A 608 -10.87 9.54 32.64
C CYS A 608 -10.93 8.02 32.69
N PHE A 609 -12.01 7.43 32.17
CA PHE A 609 -12.14 5.99 32.01
C PHE A 609 -12.25 5.62 30.54
N SER A 610 -11.18 5.04 29.99
CA SER A 610 -11.15 4.53 28.63
C SER A 610 -11.43 3.04 28.61
N VAL A 611 -12.49 2.64 27.91
CA VAL A 611 -12.72 1.22 27.59
C VAL A 611 -11.87 0.75 26.40
N PRO A 612 -11.67 1.54 25.33
CA PRO A 612 -10.60 1.28 24.37
C PRO A 612 -9.26 1.19 25.09
N LYS A 613 -8.56 0.07 24.89
CA LYS A 613 -7.29 -0.25 25.56
C LYS A 613 -6.14 0.66 25.13
N ILE A 614 -5.12 0.79 25.99
CA ILE A 614 -3.97 1.69 25.76
C ILE A 614 -3.20 1.35 24.48
N PHE A 615 -3.15 0.09 24.05
CA PHE A 615 -2.48 -0.29 22.80
C PHE A 615 -3.21 0.17 21.52
N PHE A 616 -4.41 0.74 21.63
CA PHE A 616 -5.09 1.44 20.53
C PHE A 616 -4.88 2.94 20.65
N ALA A 617 -4.59 3.62 19.54
CA ALA A 617 -4.30 5.06 19.50
C ALA A 617 -5.37 5.91 20.23
N TYR A 618 -6.66 5.58 20.03
CA TYR A 618 -7.76 6.22 20.75
C TYR A 618 -7.64 6.03 22.27
N GLY A 619 -7.47 4.79 22.73
CA GLY A 619 -7.31 4.48 24.16
C GLY A 619 -6.04 5.04 24.78
N PHE A 620 -4.94 5.07 24.01
CA PHE A 620 -3.69 5.72 24.38
C PHE A 620 -3.89 7.20 24.66
N GLY A 621 -4.57 7.93 23.77
CA GLY A 621 -4.91 9.33 24.02
C GLY A 621 -5.74 9.50 25.30
N ASN A 622 -6.80 8.71 25.43
CA ASN A 622 -7.81 8.83 26.49
C ASN A 622 -7.29 8.48 27.89
N ALA A 623 -6.37 7.52 28.01
CA ALA A 623 -5.87 7.01 29.28
C ALA A 623 -4.43 7.46 29.62
N ILE A 624 -3.69 8.00 28.64
CA ILE A 624 -2.30 8.44 28.81
C ILE A 624 -2.16 9.93 28.48
N THR A 625 -2.30 10.28 27.19
CA THR A 625 -1.90 11.61 26.70
C THR A 625 -2.71 12.74 27.34
N PHE A 626 -4.03 12.70 27.25
CA PHE A 626 -4.88 13.80 27.69
C PHE A 626 -4.95 13.96 29.22
N PRO A 627 -5.21 12.90 30.03
CA PRO A 627 -5.29 13.09 31.46
C PRO A 627 -3.96 13.58 32.05
N PHE A 628 -2.82 13.03 31.61
CA PHE A 628 -1.53 13.41 32.17
C PHE A 628 -1.07 14.79 31.71
N SER A 629 -1.44 15.23 30.49
CA SER A 629 -1.08 16.57 29.99
C SER A 629 -1.62 17.70 30.86
N ILE A 630 -2.75 17.48 31.54
CA ILE A 630 -3.44 18.49 32.38
C ILE A 630 -3.51 18.11 33.87
N GLY A 631 -2.92 16.98 34.27
CA GLY A 631 -2.84 16.55 35.67
C GLY A 631 -4.15 15.95 36.18
N ALA A 632 -4.94 15.32 35.32
CA ALA A 632 -6.13 14.54 35.67
C ALA A 632 -5.79 13.09 36.01
N THR A 633 -6.79 12.33 36.46
CA THR A 633 -6.62 10.93 36.86
C THR A 633 -7.11 10.00 35.75
N ALA A 634 -6.40 8.90 35.50
CA ALA A 634 -6.84 7.83 34.61
C ALA A 634 -7.28 6.59 35.42
N LEU A 635 -8.47 6.06 35.11
CA LEU A 635 -8.95 4.77 35.61
C LEU A 635 -8.48 3.66 34.67
N LEU A 636 -7.63 2.76 35.18
CA LEU A 636 -7.09 1.63 34.44
C LEU A 636 -7.82 0.34 34.83
N LEU A 637 -8.46 -0.30 33.85
CA LEU A 637 -9.22 -1.53 34.06
C LEU A 637 -8.63 -2.67 33.21
N PRO A 638 -7.92 -3.64 33.81
CA PRO A 638 -7.41 -4.80 33.09
C PRO A 638 -8.53 -5.79 32.74
N GLY A 639 -8.27 -6.63 31.75
CA GLY A 639 -9.18 -7.68 31.28
C GLY A 639 -10.20 -7.19 30.26
N GLN A 640 -11.13 -8.08 29.89
CA GLN A 640 -12.16 -7.75 28.91
C GLN A 640 -13.19 -6.77 29.49
N PRO A 641 -13.57 -5.71 28.77
CA PRO A 641 -14.53 -4.71 29.23
C PRO A 641 -15.97 -5.21 29.06
N ARG A 642 -16.36 -6.24 29.83
CA ARG A 642 -17.74 -6.72 29.86
C ARG A 642 -18.66 -5.63 30.42
N PRO A 643 -19.93 -5.50 29.96
CA PRO A 643 -20.82 -4.44 30.41
C PRO A 643 -20.89 -4.27 31.93
N ASN A 644 -21.13 -5.35 32.68
CA ASN A 644 -21.20 -5.28 34.14
C ASN A 644 -19.88 -4.84 34.78
N ALA A 645 -18.73 -5.27 34.25
CA ALA A 645 -17.43 -4.84 34.78
C ALA A 645 -17.19 -3.33 34.55
N VAL A 646 -17.67 -2.80 33.42
CA VAL A 646 -17.61 -1.36 33.12
C VAL A 646 -18.56 -0.58 34.03
N LEU A 647 -19.79 -1.06 34.23
CA LEU A 647 -20.77 -0.45 35.14
C LEU A 647 -20.28 -0.46 36.60
N ASP A 648 -19.77 -1.61 37.08
CA ASP A 648 -19.18 -1.74 38.42
C ASP A 648 -18.00 -0.78 38.61
N ALA A 649 -17.18 -0.58 37.57
CA ALA A 649 -16.07 0.37 37.60
C ALA A 649 -16.57 1.83 37.66
N ILE A 650 -17.65 2.16 36.94
CA ILE A 650 -18.26 3.49 37.00
C ILE A 650 -18.78 3.77 38.41
N GLU A 651 -19.54 2.86 39.02
CA GLU A 651 -20.08 3.06 40.36
C GLU A 651 -18.98 3.17 41.43
N ARG A 652 -17.96 2.30 41.34
CA ARG A 652 -16.90 2.20 42.34
C ARG A 652 -15.91 3.36 42.27
N PHE A 653 -15.45 3.71 41.08
CA PHE A 653 -14.36 4.68 40.88
C PHE A 653 -14.86 6.05 40.43
N ARG A 654 -16.17 6.17 40.14
CA ARG A 654 -16.85 7.43 39.83
C ARG A 654 -16.14 8.28 38.74
N PRO A 655 -15.79 7.69 37.57
CA PRO A 655 -15.18 8.45 36.50
C PRO A 655 -16.08 9.59 36.05
N THR A 656 -15.49 10.70 35.62
CA THR A 656 -16.21 11.88 35.14
C THR A 656 -16.32 11.90 33.62
N VAL A 657 -15.38 11.28 32.92
CA VAL A 657 -15.35 11.19 31.46
C VAL A 657 -15.21 9.73 31.05
N LEU A 658 -16.17 9.23 30.26
CA LEU A 658 -16.17 7.87 29.71
C LEU A 658 -15.85 7.90 28.21
N PHE A 659 -14.88 7.10 27.80
CA PHE A 659 -14.54 6.90 26.39
C PHE A 659 -14.92 5.50 25.94
N GLY A 660 -15.69 5.44 24.85
CA GLY A 660 -16.25 4.20 24.32
C GLY A 660 -16.30 4.13 22.80
N LEU A 661 -16.76 2.99 22.30
CA LEU A 661 -17.19 2.80 20.91
C LEU A 661 -18.72 2.66 20.87
N PRO A 662 -19.39 2.86 19.72
CA PRO A 662 -20.84 2.66 19.61
C PRO A 662 -21.33 1.30 20.13
N THR A 663 -20.55 0.24 19.90
CA THR A 663 -20.83 -1.12 20.38
C THR A 663 -20.85 -1.22 21.90
N LEU A 664 -19.94 -0.52 22.59
CA LEU A 664 -19.93 -0.44 24.04
C LEU A 664 -21.18 0.26 24.56
N TYR A 665 -21.48 1.45 24.04
CA TYR A 665 -22.66 2.22 24.49
C TYR A 665 -23.95 1.43 24.28
N THR A 666 -24.05 0.67 23.18
CA THR A 666 -25.15 -0.26 22.95
C THR A 666 -25.22 -1.33 24.03
N ALA A 667 -24.09 -1.96 24.35
CA ALA A 667 -24.05 -3.04 25.33
C ALA A 667 -24.35 -2.55 26.76
N LEU A 668 -23.89 -1.35 27.13
CA LEU A 668 -24.19 -0.73 28.42
C LEU A 668 -25.66 -0.34 28.52
N ALA A 669 -26.21 0.32 27.48
CA ALA A 669 -27.61 0.75 27.48
C ALA A 669 -28.62 -0.43 27.46
N ARG A 670 -28.17 -1.64 27.12
CA ARG A 670 -28.98 -2.87 27.10
C ARG A 670 -28.71 -3.81 28.27
N ALA A 671 -27.85 -3.44 29.23
CA ALA A 671 -27.58 -4.28 30.39
C ALA A 671 -28.84 -4.36 31.29
N GLU A 672 -29.15 -5.56 31.80
CA GLU A 672 -30.41 -5.88 32.49
C GLU A 672 -30.68 -4.99 33.72
N ASP A 673 -29.62 -4.54 34.40
CA ASP A 673 -29.67 -3.77 35.63
C ASP A 673 -29.21 -2.31 35.46
N VAL A 674 -29.02 -1.81 34.23
CA VAL A 674 -28.45 -0.48 33.97
C VAL A 674 -29.24 0.66 34.62
N GLU A 675 -30.57 0.56 34.67
CA GLU A 675 -31.43 1.56 35.31
C GLU A 675 -31.24 1.64 36.83
N ALA A 676 -30.71 0.58 37.44
CA ALA A 676 -30.40 0.53 38.87
C ALA A 676 -28.95 0.96 39.18
N ARG A 677 -28.11 1.19 38.16
CA ARG A 677 -26.71 1.60 38.33
C ARG A 677 -26.56 3.11 38.51
N ASP A 678 -25.64 3.53 39.38
CA ASP A 678 -25.29 4.94 39.53
C ASP A 678 -24.27 5.40 38.48
N LEU A 679 -24.76 6.07 37.43
CA LEU A 679 -23.95 6.68 36.38
C LEU A 679 -23.75 8.19 36.56
N SER A 680 -24.17 8.76 37.70
CA SER A 680 -24.25 10.22 37.91
C SER A 680 -22.91 10.94 37.98
N SER A 681 -21.79 10.21 38.13
CA SER A 681 -20.45 10.80 38.06
C SER A 681 -20.09 11.28 36.65
N LEU A 682 -20.69 10.68 35.62
CA LEU A 682 -20.36 10.95 34.23
C LEU A 682 -20.90 12.31 33.80
N ARG A 683 -20.01 13.26 33.55
CA ARG A 683 -20.35 14.57 32.98
C ARG A 683 -20.14 14.64 31.46
N GLN A 684 -19.41 13.67 30.89
CA GLN A 684 -19.03 13.66 29.48
C GLN A 684 -18.84 12.22 28.97
N SER A 685 -19.21 11.98 27.72
CA SER A 685 -19.03 10.68 27.04
C SER A 685 -18.51 10.90 25.63
N MET A 686 -17.49 10.16 25.23
CA MET A 686 -16.83 10.28 23.92
C MET A 686 -16.93 8.97 23.15
N SER A 687 -17.37 9.04 21.89
CA SER A 687 -17.47 7.89 20.99
C SER A 687 -16.58 8.08 19.77
N ALA A 688 -15.84 7.05 19.37
CA ALA A 688 -15.03 7.11 18.16
C ALA A 688 -14.96 5.77 17.41
N ALA A 689 -14.23 5.78 16.29
CA ALA A 689 -13.91 4.67 15.39
C ALA A 689 -15.04 4.14 14.50
N GLU A 690 -16.31 4.41 14.82
CA GLU A 690 -17.51 4.08 14.04
C GLU A 690 -18.58 5.18 14.22
N ILE A 691 -19.51 5.27 13.28
CA ILE A 691 -20.66 6.18 13.36
C ILE A 691 -21.63 5.69 14.45
N LEU A 692 -22.02 6.59 15.33
CA LEU A 692 -23.00 6.37 16.38
C LEU A 692 -24.42 6.46 15.80
N SER A 693 -25.24 5.44 16.04
CA SER A 693 -26.64 5.49 15.63
C SER A 693 -27.45 6.42 16.53
N GLN A 694 -28.52 7.01 15.97
CA GLN A 694 -29.43 7.86 16.73
C GLN A 694 -30.08 7.12 17.91
N GLU A 695 -30.41 5.84 17.75
CA GLU A 695 -30.97 4.99 18.82
C GLU A 695 -30.01 4.88 20.01
N ILE A 696 -28.72 4.63 19.75
CA ILE A 696 -27.70 4.51 20.79
C ILE A 696 -27.50 5.84 21.50
N TYR A 697 -27.42 6.94 20.74
CA TYR A 697 -27.27 8.28 21.30
C TYR A 697 -28.42 8.63 22.25
N VAL A 698 -29.67 8.41 21.83
CA VAL A 698 -30.86 8.72 22.63
C VAL A 698 -30.93 7.85 23.87
N SER A 699 -30.66 6.54 23.73
CA SER A 699 -30.68 5.59 24.86
C SER A 699 -29.64 5.96 25.92
N TRP A 700 -28.41 6.28 25.50
CA TRP A 700 -27.36 6.68 26.43
C TRP A 700 -27.66 8.03 27.11
N LYS A 701 -28.19 8.99 26.35
CA LYS A 701 -28.60 10.29 26.87
C LYS A 701 -29.71 10.19 27.91
N ALA A 702 -30.63 9.24 27.77
CA ALA A 702 -31.66 8.98 28.78
C ALA A 702 -31.06 8.49 30.11
N LEU A 703 -29.95 7.73 30.07
CA LEU A 703 -29.29 7.18 31.25
C LEU A 703 -28.39 8.21 31.96
N THR A 704 -27.66 9.04 31.21
CA THR A 704 -26.59 9.89 31.76
C THR A 704 -26.87 11.40 31.65
N GLY A 705 -27.95 11.80 30.97
CA GLY A 705 -28.32 13.20 30.74
C GLY A 705 -27.61 13.87 29.56
N HIS A 706 -26.56 13.25 28.99
CA HIS A 706 -25.83 13.73 27.81
C HIS A 706 -25.58 12.59 26.82
N GLY A 707 -25.51 12.93 25.54
CA GLY A 707 -25.21 11.94 24.50
C GLY A 707 -23.70 11.86 24.24
N PRO A 708 -23.17 10.74 23.73
CA PRO A 708 -21.75 10.64 23.41
C PRO A 708 -21.38 11.63 22.28
N THR A 709 -20.29 12.37 22.44
CA THR A 709 -19.71 13.22 21.40
C THR A 709 -18.92 12.33 20.43
N GLU A 710 -19.36 12.29 19.17
CA GLU A 710 -18.72 11.46 18.13
C GLU A 710 -17.50 12.15 17.50
N GLY A 711 -16.44 11.37 17.27
CA GLY A 711 -15.28 11.78 16.48
C GLY A 711 -14.65 10.64 15.69
N LEU A 712 -13.82 11.01 14.72
CA LEU A 712 -13.08 10.10 13.85
C LEU A 712 -11.59 10.45 13.86
N GLY A 713 -10.79 9.39 13.96
CA GLY A 713 -9.34 9.45 13.90
C GLY A 713 -8.77 8.22 13.21
N SER A 714 -7.44 8.16 13.14
CA SER A 714 -6.71 6.98 12.68
C SER A 714 -5.50 6.75 13.58
N THR A 715 -4.93 5.55 13.54
CA THR A 715 -3.66 5.29 14.22
C THR A 715 -2.55 6.13 13.61
N GLU A 716 -2.56 6.33 12.30
CA GLU A 716 -1.56 7.13 11.61
C GLU A 716 -1.61 8.62 11.94
N MET A 717 -2.72 9.15 12.45
CA MET A 717 -2.82 10.54 12.95
C MET A 717 -2.70 10.62 14.48
N LEU A 718 -2.34 9.51 15.13
CA LEU A 718 -2.35 9.24 16.57
C LEU A 718 -3.73 9.34 17.26
N HIS A 719 -4.59 10.28 16.86
CA HIS A 719 -5.91 10.47 17.47
C HIS A 719 -6.93 11.09 16.50
N ILE A 720 -7.97 11.73 17.05
CA ILE A 720 -9.14 12.28 16.36
C ILE A 720 -8.79 13.58 15.63
N TYR A 721 -9.15 13.63 14.34
CA TYR A 721 -8.97 14.81 13.46
C TYR A 721 -10.31 15.36 12.90
N LEU A 722 -11.42 14.62 13.03
CA LEU A 722 -12.80 15.13 12.86
C LEU A 722 -13.60 14.88 14.14
N SER A 723 -14.34 15.87 14.64
CA SER A 723 -15.19 15.66 15.81
C SER A 723 -16.39 16.58 15.86
N ASN A 724 -17.49 16.10 16.42
CA ASN A 724 -18.55 16.95 16.91
C ASN A 724 -18.03 17.75 18.12
N SER A 725 -18.59 18.93 18.36
CA SER A 725 -18.29 19.69 19.57
C SER A 725 -19.14 19.19 20.74
N LEU A 726 -18.76 19.52 21.99
CA LEU A 726 -19.55 19.14 23.17
C LEU A 726 -20.98 19.72 23.18
N ASP A 727 -21.21 20.82 22.43
CA ASP A 727 -22.48 21.55 22.41
C ASP A 727 -23.29 21.35 21.11
N ASP A 728 -22.69 20.81 20.04
CA ASP A 728 -23.35 20.53 18.75
C ASP A 728 -23.06 19.08 18.29
N HIS A 729 -23.97 18.17 18.63
CA HIS A 729 -23.93 16.76 18.26
C HIS A 729 -24.76 16.52 16.99
N ARG A 730 -24.09 16.51 15.82
CA ARG A 730 -24.74 16.19 14.53
C ARG A 730 -24.68 14.68 14.28
N ILE A 731 -25.75 13.98 14.64
CA ILE A 731 -25.82 12.52 14.52
C ILE A 731 -25.61 12.07 13.06
N GLY A 732 -24.76 11.06 12.87
CA GLY A 732 -24.40 10.52 11.55
C GLY A 732 -23.24 11.26 10.87
N SER A 733 -22.75 12.35 11.46
CA SER A 733 -21.54 13.06 11.03
C SER A 733 -20.35 12.65 11.88
N ALA A 734 -19.22 12.39 11.21
CA ALA A 734 -17.92 12.19 11.87
C ALA A 734 -17.42 13.47 12.57
N GLY A 735 -18.03 14.62 12.26
CA GLY A 735 -17.78 15.90 12.90
C GLY A 735 -17.28 16.98 11.96
N ALA A 736 -16.88 18.11 12.53
CA ALA A 736 -16.12 19.14 11.84
C ALA A 736 -14.62 18.87 11.99
N CYS A 737 -13.79 19.54 11.19
CA CYS A 737 -12.34 19.46 11.33
C CYS A 737 -11.91 19.97 12.71
N VAL A 738 -11.09 19.19 13.41
CA VAL A 738 -10.54 19.58 14.71
C VAL A 738 -9.50 20.70 14.48
N PRO A 739 -9.55 21.82 15.24
CA PRO A 739 -8.55 22.87 15.11
C PRO A 739 -7.12 22.33 15.22
N GLY A 740 -6.24 22.82 14.35
CA GLY A 740 -4.90 22.29 14.19
C GLY A 740 -4.75 21.26 13.07
N TYR A 741 -5.83 20.65 12.57
CA TYR A 741 -5.76 19.78 11.41
C TYR A 741 -6.25 20.49 10.16
N GLU A 742 -5.80 19.99 9.02
CA GLU A 742 -6.33 20.37 7.72
C GLU A 742 -6.88 19.14 7.02
N VAL A 743 -8.03 19.32 6.36
CA VAL A 743 -8.69 18.25 5.62
C VAL A 743 -9.04 18.72 4.22
N ARG A 744 -8.88 17.83 3.24
CA ARG A 744 -9.39 18.04 1.89
C ARG A 744 -9.99 16.75 1.34
N LEU A 745 -10.99 16.90 0.48
CA LEU A 745 -11.60 15.80 -0.24
C LEU A 745 -11.16 15.85 -1.70
N GLU A 746 -10.69 14.73 -2.24
CA GLU A 746 -10.32 14.61 -3.65
C GLU A 746 -11.25 13.64 -4.39
N THR A 747 -11.75 14.04 -5.55
CA THR A 747 -12.52 13.19 -6.46
C THR A 747 -11.62 12.12 -7.10
N PRO A 748 -12.18 11.05 -7.70
CA PRO A 748 -11.39 10.01 -8.36
C PRO A 748 -10.41 10.49 -9.44
N ASP A 749 -10.69 11.65 -10.04
CA ASP A 749 -9.83 12.28 -11.06
C ASP A 749 -8.71 13.15 -10.45
N GLY A 750 -8.56 13.17 -9.12
CA GLY A 750 -7.52 13.90 -8.40
C GLY A 750 -7.80 15.40 -8.23
N LYS A 751 -9.06 15.84 -8.35
CA LYS A 751 -9.45 17.26 -8.17
C LYS A 751 -10.10 17.45 -6.79
N PRO A 752 -10.00 18.65 -6.17
CA PRO A 752 -10.77 18.94 -4.96
C PRO A 752 -12.27 18.75 -5.20
N ALA A 753 -12.96 18.06 -4.28
CA ALA A 753 -14.41 17.88 -4.32
C ALA A 753 -15.14 19.16 -3.87
N GLY A 754 -16.21 19.52 -4.57
CA GLY A 754 -17.09 20.63 -4.16
C GLY A 754 -17.97 20.29 -2.96
N PRO A 755 -18.66 21.29 -2.36
CA PRO A 755 -19.61 21.04 -1.27
C PRO A 755 -20.71 20.05 -1.67
N GLY A 756 -20.95 19.04 -0.83
CA GLY A 756 -21.88 17.95 -1.10
C GLY A 756 -21.42 16.93 -2.16
N GLU A 757 -20.31 17.20 -2.86
CA GLU A 757 -19.66 16.24 -3.75
C GLU A 757 -18.82 15.27 -2.92
N GLU A 758 -18.72 14.04 -3.41
CA GLU A 758 -17.97 13.00 -2.75
C GLU A 758 -16.49 13.04 -3.13
N GLY A 759 -15.63 12.86 -2.14
CA GLY A 759 -14.21 12.66 -2.35
C GLY A 759 -13.56 11.78 -1.28
N VAL A 760 -12.35 11.32 -1.56
CA VAL A 760 -11.50 10.63 -0.59
C VAL A 760 -10.77 11.65 0.27
N MET A 761 -10.75 11.42 1.57
CA MET A 761 -10.18 12.36 2.53
C MET A 761 -8.66 12.25 2.63
N PHE A 762 -8.03 13.41 2.57
CA PHE A 762 -6.65 13.64 2.96
C PHE A 762 -6.62 14.50 4.23
N VAL A 763 -5.72 14.17 5.14
CA VAL A 763 -5.55 14.86 6.43
C VAL A 763 -4.10 15.30 6.58
N ARG A 764 -3.87 16.49 7.14
CA ARG A 764 -2.55 16.99 7.51
C ARG A 764 -2.56 17.55 8.93
N GLY A 765 -1.49 17.30 9.67
CA GLY A 765 -1.22 17.82 11.02
C GLY A 765 0.01 17.11 11.60
N HIS A 766 0.71 17.74 12.56
CA HIS A 766 1.99 17.22 13.08
C HIS A 766 1.91 15.86 13.76
N SER A 767 0.75 15.41 14.24
CA SER A 767 0.61 14.04 14.75
C SER A 767 0.52 12.96 13.66
N SER A 768 0.74 13.33 12.39
CA SER A 768 0.84 12.39 11.28
C SER A 768 2.12 11.57 11.38
N ALA A 769 1.98 10.25 11.39
CA ALA A 769 3.10 9.33 11.33
C ALA A 769 3.93 9.57 10.04
N PRO A 770 5.26 9.74 10.13
CA PRO A 770 6.10 10.02 8.96
C PRO A 770 6.24 8.80 8.06
N CYS A 771 6.13 7.59 8.60
CA CYS A 771 6.30 6.37 7.82
C CYS A 771 5.64 5.14 8.46
N TYR A 772 5.51 4.10 7.63
CA TYR A 772 5.45 2.73 8.13
C TYR A 772 6.86 2.12 8.16
N TRP A 773 7.26 1.62 9.33
CA TRP A 773 8.55 0.97 9.54
C TRP A 773 8.74 -0.19 8.57
N ASN A 774 9.93 -0.26 7.95
CA ASN A 774 10.31 -1.28 6.96
C ASN A 774 9.32 -1.44 5.77
N ARG A 775 8.43 -0.46 5.52
CA ARG A 775 7.38 -0.52 4.50
C ARG A 775 7.32 0.75 3.64
N PRO A 776 8.39 1.06 2.87
CA PRO A 776 8.40 2.23 1.98
C PRO A 776 7.33 2.16 0.89
N ASP A 777 6.93 0.95 0.49
CA ASP A 777 5.83 0.71 -0.44
C ASP A 777 4.51 1.30 0.09
N LYS A 778 4.16 0.98 1.34
CA LYS A 778 2.93 1.47 1.97
C LYS A 778 3.03 2.88 2.49
N THR A 779 4.23 3.31 2.86
CA THR A 779 4.50 4.68 3.24
C THR A 779 4.14 5.58 2.06
N ARG A 780 4.65 5.31 0.86
CA ARG A 780 4.32 6.08 -0.34
C ARG A 780 2.83 6.03 -0.72
N ASP A 781 2.16 4.88 -0.52
CA ASP A 781 0.73 4.75 -0.85
C ASP A 781 -0.14 5.66 0.06
N THR A 782 0.28 5.88 1.31
CA THR A 782 -0.52 6.46 2.41
C THR A 782 -0.05 7.85 2.82
N MET A 783 1.24 8.01 3.14
CA MET A 783 1.88 9.29 3.48
C MET A 783 2.37 9.95 2.18
N ARG A 784 1.49 10.73 1.54
CA ARG A 784 1.73 11.36 0.24
C ARG A 784 2.22 12.80 0.43
N GLY A 785 3.52 12.93 0.65
CA GLY A 785 4.11 14.21 1.04
C GLY A 785 3.75 14.54 2.48
N ASP A 786 3.27 15.75 2.73
CA ASP A 786 2.77 16.22 4.03
C ASP A 786 1.30 15.89 4.28
N TRP A 787 0.64 15.14 3.38
CA TRP A 787 -0.74 14.71 3.51
C TRP A 787 -0.87 13.20 3.70
N LEU A 788 -1.77 12.80 4.59
CA LEU A 788 -2.14 11.42 4.82
C LEU A 788 -3.41 11.06 4.03
N TYR A 789 -3.29 10.10 3.12
CA TYR A 789 -4.41 9.49 2.41
C TYR A 789 -5.11 8.47 3.32
N THR A 790 -6.34 8.77 3.76
CA THR A 790 -7.09 7.92 4.69
C THR A 790 -7.71 6.68 4.02
N GLY A 791 -7.99 6.80 2.71
CA GLY A 791 -8.83 5.86 1.98
C GLY A 791 -10.31 5.93 2.35
N ASP A 792 -10.72 6.85 3.21
CA ASP A 792 -12.09 7.06 3.65
C ASP A 792 -12.78 8.10 2.75
N ARG A 793 -13.98 7.78 2.27
CA ARG A 793 -14.79 8.66 1.42
C ARG A 793 -15.77 9.46 2.27
N PHE A 794 -15.92 10.74 1.93
CA PHE A 794 -16.80 11.67 2.62
C PHE A 794 -17.52 12.57 1.64
N ILE A 795 -18.63 13.13 2.10
CA ILE A 795 -19.19 14.38 1.59
C ILE A 795 -19.08 15.41 2.70
N GLU A 796 -18.78 16.65 2.33
CA GLU A 796 -18.79 17.80 3.23
C GLU A 796 -20.14 18.52 3.11
N LYS A 797 -20.73 18.88 4.25
CA LYS A 797 -21.94 19.71 4.35
C LYS A 797 -21.86 20.62 5.56
N ASP A 798 -21.92 21.93 5.34
CA ASP A 798 -21.94 22.96 6.39
C ASP A 798 -20.78 22.87 7.39
N GLY A 799 -19.59 22.47 6.93
CA GLY A 799 -18.37 22.27 7.71
C GLY A 799 -18.25 20.90 8.37
N TYR A 800 -19.20 19.97 8.12
CA TYR A 800 -19.25 18.65 8.73
C TYR A 800 -19.11 17.54 7.69
N TYR A 801 -18.47 16.45 8.11
CA TYR A 801 -18.07 15.36 7.21
C TYR A 801 -18.89 14.10 7.47
N TYR A 802 -19.58 13.64 6.42
CA TYR A 802 -20.44 12.47 6.46
C TYR A 802 -19.80 11.32 5.69
N PHE A 803 -19.45 10.26 6.40
CA PHE A 803 -18.75 9.10 5.83
C PHE A 803 -19.62 8.37 4.80
N GLN A 804 -19.04 8.07 3.64
CA GLN A 804 -19.67 7.37 2.51
C GLN A 804 -19.11 5.96 2.26
N GLY A 805 -18.07 5.56 2.98
CA GLY A 805 -17.44 4.25 2.87
C GLY A 805 -15.95 4.34 2.56
N ARG A 806 -15.36 3.20 2.22
CA ARG A 806 -13.93 3.06 1.93
C ARG A 806 -13.68 3.04 0.43
N ALA A 807 -12.65 3.74 -0.05
CA ALA A 807 -12.25 3.73 -1.46
C ALA A 807 -11.79 2.33 -1.93
N ASP A 808 -11.21 1.52 -1.03
CA ASP A 808 -10.73 0.17 -1.33
C ASP A 808 -11.81 -0.92 -1.29
N GLU A 809 -13.04 -0.60 -0.89
CA GLU A 809 -14.16 -1.56 -0.81
C GLU A 809 -15.10 -1.51 -2.02
N LEU A 810 -14.68 -0.84 -3.09
CA LEU A 810 -15.51 -0.66 -4.28
C LEU A 810 -15.69 -1.97 -5.06
N ILE A 811 -16.94 -2.43 -5.20
CA ILE A 811 -17.27 -3.65 -5.95
C ILE A 811 -17.87 -3.27 -7.29
N LYS A 812 -17.36 -3.84 -8.39
CA LYS A 812 -18.00 -3.68 -9.70
C LYS A 812 -19.01 -4.80 -9.92
N VAL A 813 -20.31 -4.50 -9.85
CA VAL A 813 -21.41 -5.45 -10.12
C VAL A 813 -22.07 -5.08 -11.44
N SER A 814 -22.06 -6.00 -12.40
CA SER A 814 -22.65 -5.79 -13.74
C SER A 814 -22.18 -4.49 -14.42
N GLY A 815 -20.88 -4.18 -14.30
CA GLY A 815 -20.28 -2.97 -14.88
C GLY A 815 -20.51 -1.68 -14.09
N GLN A 816 -21.37 -1.72 -13.06
CA GLN A 816 -21.67 -0.59 -12.19
C GLN A 816 -20.92 -0.69 -10.87
N TRP A 817 -20.45 0.43 -10.37
CA TRP A 817 -19.80 0.50 -9.07
C TRP A 817 -20.84 0.44 -7.95
N VAL A 818 -20.62 -0.47 -7.02
CA VAL A 818 -21.46 -0.70 -5.85
C VAL A 818 -20.60 -0.65 -4.61
N TRP A 819 -21.03 0.17 -3.66
CA TRP A 819 -20.41 0.26 -2.36
C TRP A 819 -21.11 -0.72 -1.41
N PRO A 820 -20.41 -1.73 -0.88
CA PRO A 820 -21.04 -2.71 0.02
C PRO A 820 -21.66 -2.02 1.24
N LEU A 821 -21.00 -1.01 1.80
CA LEU A 821 -21.51 -0.28 2.97
C LEU A 821 -22.86 0.43 2.71
N GLU A 822 -23.11 0.92 1.50
CA GLU A 822 -24.41 1.53 1.15
C GLU A 822 -25.54 0.50 1.28
N VAL A 823 -25.25 -0.74 0.86
CA VAL A 823 -26.18 -1.86 0.94
C VAL A 823 -26.31 -2.34 2.39
N GLU A 824 -25.22 -2.38 3.16
CA GLU A 824 -25.24 -2.67 4.59
C GLU A 824 -26.13 -1.67 5.37
N ARG A 825 -25.97 -0.37 5.11
CA ARG A 825 -26.80 0.68 5.74
C ARG A 825 -28.28 0.46 5.44
N CYS A 826 -28.62 0.24 4.17
CA CYS A 826 -29.98 -0.06 3.78
C CYS A 826 -30.51 -1.32 4.46
N LEU A 827 -29.72 -2.39 4.58
CA LEU A 827 -30.13 -3.61 5.25
C LEU A 827 -30.29 -3.45 6.76
N ASN A 828 -29.41 -2.70 7.42
CA ASN A 828 -29.46 -2.46 8.86
C ASN A 828 -30.69 -1.63 9.29
N GLU A 829 -31.32 -0.90 8.37
CA GLU A 829 -32.60 -0.22 8.60
C GLU A 829 -33.81 -1.17 8.53
N HIS A 830 -33.64 -2.40 8.01
CA HIS A 830 -34.73 -3.37 7.92
C HIS A 830 -35.11 -3.88 9.32
N PRO A 831 -36.41 -3.94 9.68
CA PRO A 831 -36.86 -4.26 11.04
C PRO A 831 -36.42 -5.64 11.54
N ASP A 832 -36.19 -6.59 10.65
CA ASP A 832 -35.76 -7.95 10.99
C ASP A 832 -34.23 -8.11 11.10
N VAL A 833 -33.43 -7.14 10.64
CA VAL A 833 -31.97 -7.23 10.64
C VAL A 833 -31.42 -6.64 11.94
N HIS A 834 -30.53 -7.38 12.60
CA HIS A 834 -29.77 -6.88 13.75
C HIS A 834 -28.48 -6.19 13.29
N GLU A 835 -27.70 -6.87 12.44
CA GLU A 835 -26.52 -6.34 11.78
C GLU A 835 -26.20 -7.19 10.54
N CYS A 836 -25.48 -6.62 9.59
CA CYS A 836 -25.04 -7.33 8.40
C CYS A 836 -23.67 -6.88 7.90
N ALA A 837 -23.05 -7.71 7.07
CA ALA A 837 -21.88 -7.37 6.28
C ALA A 837 -22.14 -7.72 4.81
N VAL A 838 -21.83 -6.81 3.89
CA VAL A 838 -21.95 -7.03 2.45
C VAL A 838 -20.55 -7.09 1.85
N MET A 839 -20.32 -8.11 1.03
CA MET A 839 -19.03 -8.38 0.41
C MET A 839 -19.19 -8.71 -1.06
N ALA A 840 -18.07 -8.57 -1.78
CA ALA A 840 -17.97 -9.02 -3.14
C ALA A 840 -18.03 -10.55 -3.18
N HIS A 841 -18.79 -11.09 -4.11
CA HIS A 841 -18.85 -12.51 -4.36
C HIS A 841 -18.69 -12.75 -5.86
N GLU A 842 -17.63 -13.46 -6.22
CA GLU A 842 -17.45 -13.99 -7.56
C GLU A 842 -18.34 -15.22 -7.75
N MET A 843 -19.23 -15.17 -8.75
CA MET A 843 -20.10 -16.28 -9.17
C MET A 843 -19.30 -17.31 -9.98
N ALA A 844 -19.86 -18.50 -10.20
CA ALA A 844 -19.20 -19.58 -10.95
C ALA A 844 -18.77 -19.19 -12.38
N ASP A 845 -19.45 -18.21 -12.99
CA ASP A 845 -19.13 -17.66 -14.31
C ASP A 845 -18.21 -16.42 -14.25
N ARG A 846 -17.54 -16.21 -13.12
CA ARG A 846 -16.63 -15.09 -12.81
C ARG A 846 -17.28 -13.70 -12.78
N ARG A 847 -18.61 -13.60 -12.86
CA ARG A 847 -19.28 -12.31 -12.62
C ARG A 847 -19.23 -11.97 -11.13
N MET A 848 -18.95 -10.71 -10.84
CA MET A 848 -19.02 -10.19 -9.47
C MET A 848 -20.46 -9.82 -9.12
N THR A 849 -20.89 -10.25 -7.93
CA THR A 849 -22.15 -9.88 -7.29
C THR A 849 -21.92 -9.51 -5.82
N LEU A 850 -22.98 -9.13 -5.12
CA LEU A 850 -22.96 -8.91 -3.68
C LEU A 850 -23.48 -10.14 -2.92
N ARG A 851 -22.77 -10.48 -1.84
CA ARG A 851 -23.17 -11.42 -0.79
C ARG A 851 -23.38 -10.65 0.50
N ALA A 852 -24.58 -10.76 1.08
CA ALA A 852 -24.89 -10.24 2.41
C ALA A 852 -24.84 -11.39 3.42
N VAL A 853 -24.04 -11.23 4.47
CA VAL A 853 -24.05 -12.10 5.65
C VAL A 853 -24.81 -11.36 6.74
N VAL A 854 -25.93 -11.92 7.18
CA VAL A 854 -26.96 -11.23 7.96
C VAL A 854 -27.16 -11.94 9.28
N ARG A 855 -27.10 -11.18 10.37
CA ARG A 855 -27.63 -11.57 11.68
C ARG A 855 -29.03 -10.98 11.81
N LEU A 856 -30.03 -11.85 11.95
CA LEU A 856 -31.40 -11.42 12.20
C LEU A 856 -31.62 -11.09 13.68
N ARG A 857 -32.67 -10.33 13.99
CA ARG A 857 -33.12 -10.11 15.37
C ARG A 857 -33.77 -11.36 15.95
N ASP A 858 -33.77 -11.47 17.28
CA ASP A 858 -34.35 -12.61 17.98
C ASP A 858 -35.83 -12.83 17.61
N GLY A 859 -36.22 -14.09 17.44
CA GLY A 859 -37.56 -14.48 16.99
C GLY A 859 -37.76 -14.45 15.47
N LYS A 860 -36.74 -14.09 14.68
CA LYS A 860 -36.73 -14.22 13.21
C LYS A 860 -35.81 -15.37 12.79
N ALA A 861 -36.19 -16.06 11.72
CA ALA A 861 -35.41 -17.16 11.15
C ALA A 861 -35.08 -16.86 9.68
N GLY A 862 -33.88 -17.27 9.26
CA GLY A 862 -33.48 -17.19 7.86
C GLY A 862 -34.29 -18.16 7.00
N SER A 863 -34.93 -17.65 5.95
CA SER A 863 -35.61 -18.44 4.92
C SER A 863 -35.47 -17.75 3.56
N GLU A 864 -35.87 -18.41 2.46
CA GLU A 864 -35.88 -17.75 1.14
C GLU A 864 -36.92 -16.62 1.09
N GLU A 865 -38.05 -16.77 1.77
CA GLU A 865 -39.05 -15.69 1.91
C GLU A 865 -38.45 -14.47 2.62
N GLN A 866 -37.65 -14.69 3.67
CA GLN A 866 -36.93 -13.62 4.35
C GLN A 866 -35.90 -12.97 3.42
N SER A 867 -35.15 -13.77 2.65
CA SER A 867 -34.17 -13.26 1.69
C SER A 867 -34.82 -12.40 0.61
N GLU A 868 -35.98 -12.82 0.08
CA GLU A 868 -36.76 -12.04 -0.88
C GLU A 868 -37.33 -10.75 -0.26
N ALA A 869 -37.78 -10.78 0.99
CA ALA A 869 -38.19 -9.58 1.72
C ALA A 869 -37.03 -8.57 1.84
N LEU A 870 -35.83 -9.02 2.20
CA LEU A 870 -34.63 -8.17 2.28
C LEU A 870 -34.25 -7.60 0.90
N ARG A 871 -34.28 -8.44 -0.16
CA ARG A 871 -34.01 -7.98 -1.54
C ARG A 871 -35.03 -6.96 -2.02
N ALA A 872 -36.32 -7.18 -1.74
CA ALA A 872 -37.40 -6.27 -2.08
C ALA A 872 -37.25 -4.93 -1.36
N TYR A 873 -36.88 -4.95 -0.09
CA TYR A 873 -36.60 -3.75 0.70
C TYR A 873 -35.48 -2.92 0.07
N ILE A 874 -34.35 -3.55 -0.28
CA ILE A 874 -33.25 -2.84 -0.96
C ILE A 874 -33.70 -2.28 -2.31
N LYS A 875 -34.40 -3.06 -3.14
CA LYS A 875 -34.89 -2.60 -4.45
C LYS A 875 -35.84 -1.40 -4.35
N SER A 876 -36.49 -1.19 -3.20
CA SER A 876 -37.35 -0.03 -2.96
C SER A 876 -36.60 1.24 -2.58
N ARG A 877 -35.32 1.15 -2.17
CA ARG A 877 -34.51 2.27 -1.65
C ARG A 877 -33.25 2.55 -2.46
N LEU A 878 -32.67 1.51 -3.05
CA LEU A 878 -31.44 1.57 -3.82
C LEU A 878 -31.67 1.11 -5.25
N GLN A 879 -30.73 1.44 -6.13
CA GLN A 879 -30.79 1.05 -7.54
C GLN A 879 -30.83 -0.48 -7.70
N PRO A 880 -31.57 -1.04 -8.69
CA PRO A 880 -31.80 -2.48 -8.82
C PRO A 880 -30.55 -3.37 -8.96
N TYR A 881 -29.39 -2.82 -9.31
CA TYR A 881 -28.13 -3.58 -9.38
C TYR A 881 -27.44 -3.74 -8.02
N LYS A 882 -27.88 -3.02 -6.97
CA LYS A 882 -27.26 -2.99 -5.64
C LYS A 882 -27.78 -4.05 -4.66
N TYR A 883 -28.83 -4.81 -4.99
CA TYR A 883 -29.30 -5.85 -4.06
C TYR A 883 -28.38 -7.09 -4.07
N PRO A 884 -28.10 -7.69 -2.91
CA PRO A 884 -27.31 -8.90 -2.80
C PRO A 884 -28.02 -10.08 -3.43
N ARG A 885 -27.32 -10.75 -4.36
CA ARG A 885 -27.80 -11.99 -4.98
C ARG A 885 -27.72 -13.15 -4.01
N ILE A 886 -26.83 -13.08 -3.02
CA ILE A 886 -26.63 -14.10 -2.00
C ILE A 886 -26.91 -13.49 -0.65
N VAL A 887 -27.80 -14.12 0.13
CA VAL A 887 -28.07 -13.74 1.51
C VAL A 887 -27.82 -14.98 2.36
N GLU A 888 -26.93 -14.86 3.32
CA GLU A 888 -26.55 -15.93 4.23
C GLU A 888 -26.82 -15.51 5.66
N TYR A 889 -27.35 -16.42 6.46
CA TYR A 889 -27.73 -16.13 7.84
C TYR A 889 -26.72 -16.74 8.81
N VAL A 890 -26.27 -15.94 9.78
CA VAL A 890 -25.36 -16.36 10.84
C VAL A 890 -25.94 -16.04 12.21
N ALA A 891 -25.53 -16.80 13.22
CA ALA A 891 -25.92 -16.52 14.61
C ALA A 891 -25.30 -15.19 15.09
N ASP A 892 -24.04 -14.93 14.77
CA ASP A 892 -23.33 -13.69 15.08
C ASP A 892 -22.28 -13.38 13.99
N LEU A 893 -21.95 -12.10 13.78
CA LEU A 893 -20.85 -11.67 12.91
C LEU A 893 -19.52 -11.71 13.69
N PRO A 894 -18.43 -12.22 13.10
CA PRO A 894 -17.13 -12.23 13.76
C PRO A 894 -16.67 -10.79 14.01
N LYS A 895 -16.04 -10.54 15.15
CA LYS A 895 -15.56 -9.21 15.54
C LYS A 895 -14.05 -9.21 15.80
N THR A 896 -13.39 -8.12 15.45
CA THR A 896 -11.99 -7.85 15.80
C THR A 896 -11.89 -7.48 17.29
N GLY A 897 -10.66 -7.35 17.80
CA GLY A 897 -10.43 -6.89 19.18
C GLY A 897 -10.94 -5.48 19.51
N THR A 898 -11.32 -4.70 18.51
CA THR A 898 -11.97 -3.38 18.66
C THR A 898 -13.50 -3.45 18.63
N GLY A 899 -14.10 -4.62 18.45
CA GLY A 899 -15.54 -4.77 18.27
C GLY A 899 -16.06 -4.53 16.85
N LYS A 900 -15.19 -4.17 15.89
CA LYS A 900 -15.52 -4.04 14.44
C LYS A 900 -15.79 -5.40 13.82
N ILE A 901 -16.67 -5.49 12.81
CA ILE A 901 -16.86 -6.74 12.03
C ILE A 901 -15.53 -7.16 11.39
N ASP A 902 -15.08 -8.37 11.68
CA ASP A 902 -13.89 -8.97 11.08
C ASP A 902 -14.24 -9.57 9.70
N ARG A 903 -14.20 -8.71 8.68
CA ARG A 903 -14.45 -9.09 7.29
C ARG A 903 -13.44 -10.12 6.77
N GLN A 904 -12.22 -10.18 7.32
CA GLN A 904 -11.21 -11.17 6.90
C GLN A 904 -11.61 -12.58 7.31
N VAL A 905 -12.19 -12.74 8.50
CA VAL A 905 -12.74 -14.03 8.94
C VAL A 905 -13.91 -14.44 8.04
N LEU A 906 -14.82 -13.51 7.71
CA LEU A 906 -15.94 -13.78 6.80
C LEU A 906 -15.50 -14.19 5.39
N LEU A 907 -14.36 -13.67 4.91
CA LEU A 907 -13.74 -14.05 3.64
C LEU A 907 -13.11 -15.45 3.72
N ARG A 908 -12.39 -15.78 4.81
CA ARG A 908 -11.74 -17.10 4.98
C ARG A 908 -12.71 -18.25 5.21
N VAL A 909 -13.86 -18.00 5.84
CA VAL A 909 -14.91 -19.03 6.00
C VAL A 909 -15.41 -19.51 4.62
N LYS A 910 -15.35 -18.68 3.58
CA LYS A 910 -15.66 -19.06 2.19
C LYS A 910 -14.66 -20.08 1.62
N GLU A 911 -13.38 -20.00 1.98
CA GLU A 911 -12.33 -20.88 1.45
C GLU A 911 -12.37 -22.30 2.00
N LYS A 912 -13.03 -22.52 3.15
CA LYS A 912 -13.18 -23.87 3.74
C LYS A 912 -14.47 -24.59 3.33
N SER A 913 -15.38 -23.90 2.66
CA SER A 913 -16.69 -24.42 2.26
C SER A 913 -16.79 -24.69 0.75
N LEU A 914 -15.67 -24.62 0.03
CA LEU A 914 -15.52 -24.95 -1.40
C LEU A 914 -14.65 -26.20 -1.59
#